data_AF-E2N992-F1
#
_entry.id   AF-E2N992-F1
#
_cell.length_a   1.000
_cell.length_b   1.000
_cell.length_c   1.000
_cell.angle_alpha   90.00
_cell.angle_beta   90.00
_cell.angle_gamma   90.00
#
_symmetry.space_group_name_H-M   'P 1'
#
loop_
_entity.id
_entity.type
_entity.pdbx_description
1 polymer ?
#
loop_
_entity_poly.entity_id
_entity_poly.type
_entity_poly.pdbx_seq_one_letter_code
_entity_poly.pdbx_strand_id
1 'polypeptide(L)'
;FGVRGANGVILITTKRGAEGKAKISFTTSAGVNVRTKELEFANSYQYASYVNMMRTNDGNEPLYSDEQLAAFRDHTNPLLYPDINWIDYCMNKAAFQSQHNVSISGGTNNMRYFVSAGLFTQDGMFKQFNLTDDFNFDYKRYNYRANLDFDISKTTLLSVNIGGRVESKRTPESGEDQNQLFRKLYWAVPFASAGIVDGKYIKTNADYVTKPGADGLESYYGKGFRNQTTNVLNLDLVLDQKLDFITKGLSIKLKGSYNSSYSTTKIASSSVATYTPVVDDKGAITYKKSGSDSQTSYREGDYGKGRDWYMELALNYNRKFGNHSVTGLFLYNQSKRYYPGGTYDYIPTGYVGLVGRVTYDWKTRYLAEFNVGYNGSENFNPENRYGFFPAGSIGWIVSEEPFFAPIKKVVNYFKVRATLGMVGNDNYAGQRFLYLPGSYGYGQNNDHNGPGGFFGQNIGNAKPGAWEATQSNPYAKWETAVKQNYGLDFNILNDHLSVSADYFIEKRRDILRTPDYLPGILGMTLPAINVNKVENKGFEIQAKWNDRIGTDFRYWANFNISFARNKIVFMNEVEQNEPWMYQTGRRINSRSMYKFWGFYDETADLRYQEEFGIPISDHGITLQPGDAVYVDLNKDGK
;
A
#
# COMPACT_ATOMS: atom_id res chain seq x y z
N PHE A 1 14.18 -7.77 16.20
CA PHE A 1 13.61 -7.46 14.88
C PHE A 1 14.66 -7.07 13.83
N GLY A 2 15.85 -6.61 14.25
CA GLY A 2 17.00 -6.42 13.35
C GLY A 2 16.77 -5.31 12.32
N VAL A 3 17.46 -5.40 11.20
CA VAL A 3 17.43 -4.45 10.08
C VAL A 3 16.04 -4.27 9.44
N ARG A 4 15.17 -5.28 9.56
CA ARG A 4 13.77 -5.20 9.09
C ARG A 4 12.90 -4.26 9.92
N GLY A 5 13.38 -3.80 11.07
CA GLY A 5 12.69 -2.83 11.92
C GLY A 5 12.98 -1.37 11.56
N ALA A 6 13.77 -1.07 10.52
CA ALA A 6 14.13 0.30 10.17
C ALA A 6 12.92 1.21 9.92
N ASN A 7 11.82 0.65 9.40
CA ASN A 7 10.55 1.36 9.17
C ASN A 7 9.49 1.09 10.27
N GLY A 8 9.87 0.49 11.40
CA GLY A 8 8.96 0.08 12.47
C GLY A 8 8.51 -1.38 12.34
N VAL A 9 7.96 -1.93 13.43
CA VAL A 9 7.46 -3.31 13.49
C VAL A 9 6.11 -3.33 14.20
N ILE A 10 5.14 -4.00 13.59
CA ILE A 10 3.87 -4.31 14.23
C ILE A 10 3.96 -5.74 14.76
N LEU A 11 4.07 -5.88 16.08
CA LEU A 11 4.08 -7.18 16.74
C LEU A 11 2.63 -7.63 17.01
N ILE A 12 2.18 -8.64 16.28
CA ILE A 12 0.86 -9.25 16.47
C ILE A 12 1.01 -10.51 17.33
N THR A 13 0.27 -10.58 18.43
CA THR A 13 0.14 -11.79 19.25
C THR A 13 -1.25 -12.37 19.09
N THR A 14 -1.33 -13.70 19.02
CA THR A 14 -2.60 -14.42 18.86
C THR A 14 -3.05 -15.00 20.20
N LYS A 15 -4.37 -15.13 20.37
CA LYS A 15 -4.96 -15.71 21.59
C LYS A 15 -4.44 -17.13 21.81
N ARG A 16 -4.14 -17.49 23.06
CA ARG A 16 -3.74 -18.84 23.47
C ARG A 16 -4.77 -19.40 24.45
N GLY A 17 -4.76 -20.72 24.63
CA GLY A 17 -5.58 -21.39 25.63
C GLY A 17 -5.15 -21.06 27.05
N ALA A 18 -6.06 -21.25 28.00
CA ALA A 18 -5.78 -21.18 29.43
C ALA A 18 -6.31 -22.46 30.09
N GLU A 19 -5.76 -22.80 31.26
CA GLU A 19 -6.27 -23.90 32.07
C GLU A 19 -7.75 -23.66 32.44
N GLY A 20 -8.55 -24.72 32.34
CA GLY A 20 -9.96 -24.70 32.70
C GLY A 20 -10.88 -25.31 31.64
N LYS A 21 -12.18 -25.25 31.93
CA LYS A 21 -13.23 -25.80 31.07
C LYS A 21 -13.20 -25.16 29.68
N ALA A 22 -13.54 -25.96 28.67
CA ALA A 22 -13.65 -25.50 27.30
C ALA A 22 -14.67 -24.34 27.20
N LYS A 23 -14.23 -23.21 26.66
CA LYS A 23 -15.05 -22.06 26.30
C LYS A 23 -15.22 -22.04 24.80
N ILE A 24 -16.46 -22.18 24.36
CA ILE A 24 -16.85 -22.07 22.95
C ILE A 24 -17.45 -20.68 22.78
N SER A 25 -16.97 -19.93 21.79
CA SER A 25 -17.52 -18.65 21.41
C SER A 25 -17.86 -18.66 19.93
N PHE A 26 -19.10 -18.31 19.63
CA PHE A 26 -19.56 -18.04 18.28
C PHE A 26 -19.85 -16.55 18.15
N THR A 27 -19.39 -15.93 17.07
CA THR A 27 -19.67 -14.53 16.77
C THR A 27 -20.05 -14.41 15.32
N THR A 28 -21.16 -13.75 15.05
CA THR A 28 -21.66 -13.47 13.72
C THR A 28 -21.89 -11.98 13.57
N SER A 29 -21.55 -11.42 12.41
CA SER A 29 -21.89 -10.07 12.01
C SER A 29 -22.33 -10.05 10.56
N ALA A 30 -23.29 -9.17 10.26
CA ALA A 30 -23.77 -8.90 8.92
C ALA A 30 -23.72 -7.38 8.72
N GLY A 31 -23.41 -6.95 7.51
CA GLY A 31 -23.30 -5.55 7.15
C GLY A 31 -23.74 -5.30 5.72
N VAL A 32 -24.17 -4.08 5.47
CA VAL A 32 -24.52 -3.59 4.14
C VAL A 32 -23.54 -2.49 3.78
N ASN A 33 -22.75 -2.71 2.74
CA ASN A 33 -21.87 -1.70 2.18
C ASN A 33 -22.68 -0.82 1.24
N VAL A 34 -22.59 0.49 1.40
CA VAL A 34 -23.30 1.48 0.57
C VAL A 34 -22.31 2.50 0.00
N ARG A 35 -22.62 3.08 -1.16
CA ARG A 35 -21.85 4.17 -1.74
C ARG A 35 -22.22 5.48 -1.03
N THR A 36 -21.29 6.06 -0.27
CA THR A 36 -21.57 7.24 0.58
C THR A 36 -21.36 8.59 -0.12
N LYS A 37 -20.55 8.63 -1.18
CA LYS A 37 -20.33 9.81 -2.01
C LYS A 37 -20.23 9.38 -3.47
N GLU A 38 -21.10 9.92 -4.29
CA GLU A 38 -21.12 9.68 -5.74
C GLU A 38 -20.56 10.91 -6.46
N LEU A 39 -19.96 10.69 -7.63
CA LEU A 39 -19.55 11.78 -8.51
C LEU A 39 -20.76 12.22 -9.31
N GLU A 40 -20.96 13.53 -9.41
CA GLU A 40 -21.97 14.11 -10.30
C GLU A 40 -21.38 14.21 -11.70
N PHE A 41 -22.02 13.54 -12.66
CA PHE A 41 -21.61 13.54 -14.06
C PHE A 41 -22.58 14.40 -14.87
N ALA A 42 -22.06 15.03 -15.92
CA ALA A 42 -22.89 15.70 -16.91
C ALA A 42 -23.84 14.68 -17.56
N ASN A 43 -25.11 15.07 -17.70
CA ASN A 43 -26.07 14.33 -18.51
C ASN A 43 -25.80 14.55 -20.01
N SER A 44 -26.51 13.84 -20.88
CA SER A 44 -26.28 13.91 -22.34
C SER A 44 -26.44 15.31 -22.93
N TYR A 45 -27.46 16.05 -22.49
CA TYR A 45 -27.67 17.43 -22.92
C TYR A 45 -26.49 18.32 -22.51
N GLN A 46 -26.13 18.29 -21.22
CA GLN A 46 -25.01 19.08 -20.68
C GLN A 46 -23.70 18.75 -21.40
N TYR A 47 -23.38 17.47 -21.56
CA TYR A 47 -22.16 17.04 -22.25
C TYR A 47 -22.12 17.58 -23.70
N ALA A 48 -23.20 17.37 -24.46
CA ALA A 48 -23.29 17.83 -25.84
C ALA A 48 -23.23 19.37 -25.95
N SER A 49 -23.92 20.09 -25.06
CA SER A 49 -23.86 21.55 -24.96
C SER A 49 -22.46 22.05 -24.62
N TYR A 50 -21.74 21.39 -23.70
CA TYR A 50 -20.37 21.76 -23.35
C TYR A 50 -19.40 21.52 -24.51
N VAL A 51 -19.55 20.44 -25.27
CA VAL A 51 -18.76 20.21 -26.49
C VAL A 51 -19.04 21.27 -27.55
N ASN A 52 -20.30 21.64 -27.75
CA ASN A 52 -20.65 22.73 -28.66
C ASN A 52 -20.02 24.05 -28.21
N MET A 53 -20.12 24.40 -26.93
CA MET A 53 -19.51 25.62 -26.39
C MET A 53 -17.98 25.62 -26.55
N MET A 54 -17.31 24.49 -26.31
CA MET A 54 -15.88 24.34 -26.57
C MET A 54 -15.55 24.62 -28.04
N ARG A 55 -16.28 24.01 -28.98
CA ARG A 55 -16.03 24.21 -30.42
C ARG A 55 -16.29 25.64 -30.86
N THR A 56 -17.36 26.26 -30.40
CA THR A 56 -17.67 27.65 -30.73
C THR A 56 -16.64 28.62 -30.16
N ASN A 57 -16.11 28.33 -28.97
CA ASN A 57 -15.01 29.12 -28.39
C ASN A 57 -13.72 28.99 -29.23
N ASP A 58 -13.48 27.83 -29.83
CA ASP A 58 -12.38 27.60 -30.77
C ASP A 58 -12.67 28.12 -32.21
N GLY A 59 -13.78 28.84 -32.41
CA GLY A 59 -14.19 29.36 -33.73
C GLY A 59 -14.69 28.29 -34.71
N ASN A 60 -15.03 27.10 -34.22
CA ASN A 60 -15.57 26.00 -35.02
C ASN A 60 -17.11 25.94 -34.92
N GLU A 61 -17.74 25.35 -35.94
CA GLU A 61 -19.17 25.06 -35.91
C GLU A 61 -19.51 24.04 -34.79
N PRO A 62 -20.70 24.18 -34.16
CA PRO A 62 -21.23 23.21 -33.21
C PRO A 62 -21.18 21.77 -33.76
N LEU A 63 -20.84 20.80 -32.91
CA LEU A 63 -20.84 19.39 -33.31
C LEU A 63 -22.24 18.78 -33.31
N TYR A 64 -23.10 19.23 -32.38
CA TYR A 64 -24.46 18.73 -32.22
C TYR A 64 -25.47 19.81 -32.61
N SER A 65 -26.53 19.45 -33.32
CA SER A 65 -27.62 20.35 -33.72
C SER A 65 -28.57 20.66 -32.57
N ASP A 66 -29.37 21.72 -32.70
CA ASP A 66 -30.37 22.11 -31.71
C ASP A 66 -31.44 21.02 -31.51
N GLU A 67 -31.80 20.29 -32.58
CA GLU A 67 -32.73 19.16 -32.50
C GLU A 67 -32.15 18.01 -31.69
N GLN A 68 -30.85 17.70 -31.85
CA GLN A 68 -30.19 16.66 -31.06
C GLN A 68 -30.11 17.08 -29.58
N LEU A 69 -29.81 18.34 -29.30
CA LEU A 69 -29.80 18.88 -27.94
C LEU A 69 -31.21 18.83 -27.31
N ALA A 70 -32.25 19.22 -28.05
CA ALA A 70 -33.64 19.11 -27.59
C ALA A 70 -34.02 17.65 -27.34
N ALA A 71 -33.62 16.72 -28.22
CA ALA A 71 -33.89 15.29 -28.04
C ALA A 71 -33.22 14.71 -26.78
N PHE A 72 -31.98 15.13 -26.46
CA PHE A 72 -31.32 14.75 -25.20
C PHE A 72 -32.00 15.34 -23.97
N ARG A 73 -32.39 16.62 -24.02
CA ARG A 73 -33.02 17.33 -22.90
C ARG A 73 -34.43 16.81 -22.60
N ASP A 74 -35.21 16.56 -23.64
CA ASP A 74 -36.63 16.26 -23.55
C ASP A 74 -36.90 14.74 -23.63
N HIS A 75 -35.85 13.92 -23.82
CA HIS A 75 -35.88 12.46 -23.90
C HIS A 75 -36.87 11.89 -24.93
N THR A 76 -37.04 12.56 -26.07
CA THR A 76 -38.08 12.23 -27.07
C THR A 76 -37.80 10.93 -27.84
N ASN A 77 -36.53 10.53 -27.98
CA ASN A 77 -36.12 9.26 -28.58
C ASN A 77 -34.88 8.69 -27.89
N PRO A 78 -35.01 8.04 -26.73
CA PRO A 78 -33.88 7.59 -25.90
C PRO A 78 -33.08 6.44 -26.51
N LEU A 79 -33.57 5.80 -27.58
CA LEU A 79 -32.80 4.80 -28.32
C LEU A 79 -31.77 5.45 -29.26
N LEU A 80 -32.11 6.57 -29.89
CA LEU A 80 -31.19 7.32 -30.76
C LEU A 80 -30.39 8.37 -29.98
N TYR A 81 -31.01 8.99 -28.97
CA TYR A 81 -30.45 10.06 -28.14
C TYR A 81 -30.52 9.67 -26.65
N PRO A 82 -29.76 8.65 -26.21
CA PRO A 82 -29.81 8.17 -24.84
C PRO A 82 -29.25 9.17 -23.83
N ASP A 83 -29.70 9.07 -22.58
CA ASP A 83 -29.12 9.76 -21.43
C ASP A 83 -29.04 8.81 -20.24
N ILE A 84 -27.86 8.24 -20.03
CA ILE A 84 -27.61 7.21 -19.02
C ILE A 84 -26.62 7.72 -17.97
N ASN A 85 -27.06 7.74 -16.71
CA ASN A 85 -26.14 7.77 -15.58
C ASN A 85 -25.49 6.40 -15.41
N TRP A 86 -24.28 6.24 -15.95
CA TRP A 86 -23.59 4.95 -15.98
C TRP A 86 -23.29 4.36 -14.60
N ILE A 87 -23.00 5.17 -13.59
CA ILE A 87 -22.71 4.68 -12.23
C ILE A 87 -23.95 4.03 -11.61
N ASP A 88 -25.10 4.69 -11.73
CA ASP A 88 -26.37 4.16 -11.23
C ASP A 88 -26.92 3.05 -12.11
N TYR A 89 -26.64 3.11 -13.41
CA TYR A 89 -27.05 2.09 -14.35
C TYR A 89 -26.31 0.78 -14.06
N CYS A 90 -24.98 0.81 -14.01
CA CYS A 90 -24.12 -0.37 -13.91
C CYS A 90 -24.02 -0.98 -12.51
N MET A 91 -24.36 -0.24 -11.45
CA MET A 91 -24.13 -0.70 -10.07
C MET A 91 -25.37 -0.63 -9.18
N ASN A 92 -25.48 -1.57 -8.25
CA ASN A 92 -26.41 -1.59 -7.13
C ASN A 92 -26.03 -0.54 -6.09
N LYS A 93 -27.03 -0.01 -5.37
CA LYS A 93 -26.85 0.97 -4.29
C LYS A 93 -26.17 0.39 -3.05
N ALA A 94 -26.18 -0.94 -2.92
CA ALA A 94 -25.67 -1.64 -1.76
C ALA A 94 -25.15 -3.04 -2.13
N ALA A 95 -24.25 -3.56 -1.30
CA ALA A 95 -23.80 -4.96 -1.34
C ALA A 95 -23.71 -5.54 0.07
N PHE A 96 -23.98 -6.83 0.21
CA PHE A 96 -23.95 -7.50 1.50
C PHE A 96 -22.56 -8.00 1.86
N GLN A 97 -22.27 -8.02 3.16
CA GLN A 97 -21.09 -8.69 3.71
C GLN A 97 -21.44 -9.38 5.01
N SER A 98 -20.77 -10.49 5.31
CA SER A 98 -20.94 -11.20 6.56
C SER A 98 -19.65 -11.80 7.08
N GLN A 99 -19.56 -11.93 8.40
CA GLN A 99 -18.46 -12.61 9.05
C GLN A 99 -18.98 -13.54 10.14
N HIS A 100 -18.53 -14.79 10.12
CA HIS A 100 -18.84 -15.80 11.12
C HIS A 100 -17.54 -16.33 11.70
N ASN A 101 -17.41 -16.38 13.02
CA ASN A 101 -16.23 -16.92 13.69
C ASN A 101 -16.67 -17.89 14.79
N VAL A 102 -16.06 -19.07 14.81
CA VAL A 102 -16.14 -20.02 15.92
C VAL A 102 -14.76 -20.13 16.52
N SER A 103 -14.66 -20.04 17.85
CA SER A 103 -13.42 -20.33 18.57
C SER A 103 -13.69 -21.20 19.78
N ILE A 104 -12.75 -22.09 20.06
CA ILE A 104 -12.73 -22.97 21.21
C ILE A 104 -11.41 -22.75 21.94
N SER A 105 -11.48 -22.49 23.25
CA SER A 105 -10.29 -22.37 24.08
C SER A 105 -10.46 -23.10 25.41
N GLY A 106 -9.38 -23.67 25.92
CA GLY A 106 -9.38 -24.39 27.19
C GLY A 106 -8.09 -25.17 27.36
N GLY A 107 -8.06 -26.02 28.38
CA GLY A 107 -6.89 -26.84 28.63
C GLY A 107 -6.83 -27.42 30.03
N THR A 108 -5.88 -28.31 30.20
CA THR A 108 -5.41 -28.80 31.51
C THR A 108 -4.03 -28.20 31.79
N ASN A 109 -3.46 -28.57 32.93
CA ASN A 109 -2.14 -28.13 33.37
C ASN A 109 -1.03 -28.62 32.44
N ASN A 110 -1.27 -29.66 31.64
CA ASN A 110 -0.26 -30.24 30.73
C ASN A 110 -0.46 -29.81 29.27
N MET A 111 -1.68 -29.40 28.89
CA MET A 111 -1.99 -29.00 27.52
C MET A 111 -3.02 -27.88 27.50
N ARG A 112 -2.69 -26.77 26.85
CA ARG A 112 -3.60 -25.65 26.59
C ARG A 112 -3.80 -25.48 25.10
N TYR A 113 -5.02 -25.20 24.68
CA TYR A 113 -5.37 -25.05 23.27
C TYR A 113 -6.27 -23.85 23.02
N PHE A 114 -6.07 -23.22 21.87
CA PHE A 114 -6.98 -22.29 21.24
C PHE A 114 -7.13 -22.69 19.78
N VAL A 115 -8.36 -22.91 19.32
CA VAL A 115 -8.67 -23.24 17.93
C VAL A 115 -9.74 -22.28 17.44
N SER A 116 -9.60 -21.74 16.24
CA SER A 116 -10.60 -20.88 15.63
C SER A 116 -10.73 -21.13 14.14
N ALA A 117 -11.96 -21.06 13.66
CA ALA A 117 -12.30 -21.02 12.24
C ALA A 117 -13.18 -19.79 11.98
N GLY A 118 -12.98 -19.13 10.84
CA GLY A 118 -13.77 -17.97 10.46
C GLY A 118 -14.07 -17.95 8.98
N LEU A 119 -15.29 -17.55 8.62
CA LEU A 119 -15.74 -17.31 7.26
C LEU A 119 -16.04 -15.82 7.12
N PHE A 120 -15.51 -15.22 6.05
CA PHE A 120 -15.88 -13.88 5.60
C PHE A 120 -16.39 -13.96 4.17
N THR A 121 -17.52 -13.32 3.90
CA THR A 121 -18.08 -13.16 2.55
C THR A 121 -18.34 -11.68 2.28
N GLN A 122 -18.11 -11.26 1.05
CA GLN A 122 -18.38 -9.91 0.58
C GLN A 122 -18.81 -9.95 -0.87
N ASP A 123 -20.02 -9.46 -1.12
CA ASP A 123 -20.59 -9.37 -2.45
C ASP A 123 -20.18 -8.07 -3.15
N GLY A 124 -20.22 -8.11 -4.48
CA GLY A 124 -19.97 -6.98 -5.35
C GLY A 124 -21.21 -6.13 -5.63
N MET A 125 -20.97 -4.95 -6.17
CA MET A 125 -22.02 -3.96 -6.44
C MET A 125 -22.42 -3.89 -7.92
N PHE A 126 -21.90 -4.69 -8.84
CA PHE A 126 -22.34 -4.58 -10.24
C PHE A 126 -23.72 -5.20 -10.46
N LYS A 127 -24.53 -4.60 -11.35
CA LYS A 127 -25.78 -5.19 -11.80
C LYS A 127 -25.49 -6.28 -12.83
N GLN A 128 -26.17 -7.40 -12.66
CA GLN A 128 -25.98 -8.61 -13.47
C GLN A 128 -26.68 -8.54 -14.84
N PHE A 129 -27.71 -7.68 -14.97
CA PHE A 129 -28.50 -7.51 -16.20
C PHE A 129 -28.97 -8.84 -16.82
N ASN A 130 -29.36 -9.80 -15.98
CA ASN A 130 -29.84 -11.14 -16.35
C ASN A 130 -28.82 -12.02 -17.12
N LEU A 131 -27.53 -11.67 -17.12
CA LEU A 131 -26.49 -12.58 -17.62
C LEU A 131 -26.40 -13.83 -16.72
N THR A 132 -26.20 -14.98 -17.34
CA THR A 132 -26.09 -16.28 -16.65
C THR A 132 -24.79 -16.41 -15.86
N ASP A 133 -23.71 -15.82 -16.37
CA ASP A 133 -22.38 -15.93 -15.77
C ASP A 133 -22.18 -14.81 -14.74
N ASP A 134 -22.06 -15.18 -13.47
CA ASP A 134 -21.76 -14.23 -12.40
C ASP A 134 -20.33 -13.68 -12.53
N PHE A 135 -20.25 -12.48 -13.09
CA PHE A 135 -19.02 -11.71 -13.29
C PHE A 135 -18.73 -10.75 -12.15
N ASN A 136 -19.57 -10.70 -11.11
CA ASN A 136 -19.46 -9.68 -10.09
C ASN A 136 -18.14 -9.82 -9.30
N PHE A 137 -17.82 -8.77 -8.56
CA PHE A 137 -16.85 -8.92 -7.48
C PHE A 137 -17.44 -9.88 -6.44
N ASP A 138 -16.66 -10.87 -6.00
CA ASP A 138 -17.01 -11.78 -4.91
C ASP A 138 -15.74 -12.07 -4.14
N TYR A 139 -15.80 -12.00 -2.82
CA TYR A 139 -14.67 -12.37 -1.97
C TYR A 139 -15.11 -13.27 -0.83
N LYS A 140 -14.54 -14.48 -0.82
CA LYS A 140 -14.77 -15.49 0.23
C LYS A 140 -13.44 -15.84 0.86
N ARG A 141 -13.37 -15.75 2.18
CA ARG A 141 -12.15 -16.09 2.94
C ARG A 141 -12.49 -16.98 4.13
N TYR A 142 -11.86 -18.15 4.14
CA TYR A 142 -11.87 -19.12 5.22
C TYR A 142 -10.54 -19.00 5.98
N ASN A 143 -10.58 -18.56 7.23
CA ASN A 143 -9.41 -18.49 8.09
C ASN A 143 -9.46 -19.64 9.10
N TYR A 144 -8.30 -20.21 9.40
CA TYR A 144 -8.15 -21.18 10.47
C TYR A 144 -6.93 -20.85 11.31
N ARG A 145 -7.00 -21.17 12.61
CA ARG A 145 -5.89 -21.05 13.54
C ARG A 145 -5.98 -22.07 14.65
N ALA A 146 -4.85 -22.66 15.02
CA ALA A 146 -4.69 -23.50 16.18
C ALA A 146 -3.40 -23.11 16.91
N ASN A 147 -3.52 -22.71 18.17
CA ASN A 147 -2.39 -22.41 19.05
C ASN A 147 -2.42 -23.39 20.21
N LEU A 148 -1.45 -24.28 20.25
CA LEU A 148 -1.32 -25.36 21.22
C LEU A 148 -0.09 -25.10 22.07
N ASP A 149 -0.19 -25.38 23.36
CA ASP A 149 0.91 -25.41 24.32
C ASP A 149 0.91 -26.74 25.04
N PHE A 150 2.06 -27.39 25.10
CA PHE A 150 2.28 -28.65 25.79
C PHE A 150 3.39 -28.46 26.81
N ASP A 151 3.08 -28.62 28.09
CA ASP A 151 4.10 -28.71 29.14
C ASP A 151 4.65 -30.14 29.15
N ILE A 152 5.67 -30.38 28.33
CA ILE A 152 6.34 -31.68 28.20
C ILE A 152 6.98 -32.10 29.53
N SER A 153 7.48 -31.12 30.29
CA SER A 153 7.96 -31.29 31.66
C SER A 153 7.69 -30.02 32.47
N LYS A 154 7.97 -30.02 33.77
CA LYS A 154 7.91 -28.80 34.63
C LYS A 154 8.82 -27.66 34.14
N THR A 155 9.79 -27.96 33.29
CA THR A 155 10.79 -27.02 32.78
C THR A 155 10.73 -26.81 31.27
N THR A 156 9.91 -27.58 30.55
CA THR A 156 9.92 -27.65 29.08
C THR A 156 8.53 -27.38 28.54
N LEU A 157 8.39 -26.31 27.76
CA LEU A 157 7.15 -25.94 27.06
C LEU A 157 7.36 -26.08 25.55
N LEU A 158 6.52 -26.86 24.88
CA LEU A 158 6.41 -26.91 23.43
C LEU A 158 5.16 -26.18 22.97
N SER A 159 5.32 -25.13 22.19
CA SER A 159 4.24 -24.38 21.56
C SER A 159 4.17 -24.68 20.06
N VAL A 160 2.99 -25.04 19.58
CA VAL A 160 2.70 -25.28 18.16
C VAL A 160 1.63 -24.27 17.72
N ASN A 161 1.95 -23.41 16.78
CA ASN A 161 1.00 -22.45 16.20
C ASN A 161 0.82 -22.77 14.73
N ILE A 162 -0.42 -23.02 14.32
CA ILE A 162 -0.81 -23.25 12.93
C ILE A 162 -1.82 -22.16 12.60
N GLY A 163 -1.62 -21.50 11.47
CA GLY A 163 -2.56 -20.52 10.96
C GLY A 163 -2.61 -20.57 9.45
N GLY A 164 -3.68 -20.05 8.88
CA GLY A 164 -3.76 -19.95 7.45
C GLY A 164 -5.08 -19.38 6.97
N ARG A 165 -5.15 -19.21 5.66
CA ARG A 165 -6.38 -18.83 4.99
C ARG A 165 -6.48 -19.47 3.62
N VAL A 166 -7.71 -19.77 3.23
CA VAL A 166 -8.11 -20.07 1.86
C VAL A 166 -9.02 -18.94 1.42
N GLU A 167 -8.69 -18.29 0.32
CA GLU A 167 -9.49 -17.20 -0.23
C GLU A 167 -9.79 -17.41 -1.71
N SER A 168 -11.00 -17.06 -2.12
CA SER A 168 -11.43 -16.96 -3.51
C SER A 168 -11.81 -15.52 -3.75
N LYS A 169 -11.17 -14.88 -4.74
CA LYS A 169 -11.46 -13.53 -5.18
C LYS A 169 -11.90 -13.58 -6.65
N ARG A 170 -13.16 -13.24 -6.90
CA ARG A 170 -13.69 -13.03 -8.24
C ARG A 170 -13.71 -11.54 -8.57
N THR A 171 -13.41 -11.23 -9.83
CA THR A 171 -13.59 -9.91 -10.43
C THR A 171 -14.20 -10.09 -11.83
N PRO A 172 -14.87 -9.06 -12.38
CA PRO A 172 -15.23 -9.07 -13.80
C PRO A 172 -13.97 -9.23 -14.66
N GLU A 173 -14.08 -9.92 -15.79
CA GLU A 173 -13.02 -9.91 -16.79
C GLU A 173 -13.15 -8.62 -17.61
N SER A 174 -12.04 -7.91 -17.77
CA SER A 174 -11.95 -6.75 -18.64
C SER A 174 -10.82 -6.99 -19.63
N GLY A 175 -10.96 -6.48 -20.86
CA GLY A 175 -9.89 -6.51 -21.87
C GLY A 175 -8.70 -5.58 -21.56
N GLU A 176 -8.59 -5.09 -20.32
CA GLU A 176 -7.60 -4.11 -19.86
C GLU A 176 -7.09 -4.48 -18.46
N ASP A 177 -6.19 -3.67 -17.89
CA ASP A 177 -5.83 -3.76 -16.48
C ASP A 177 -7.10 -3.66 -15.60
N GLN A 178 -7.24 -4.57 -14.64
CA GLN A 178 -8.33 -4.64 -13.66
C GLN A 178 -8.48 -3.34 -12.85
N ASN A 179 -7.43 -2.53 -12.74
CA ASN A 179 -7.48 -1.19 -12.13
C ASN A 179 -8.27 -0.17 -12.98
N GLN A 180 -8.59 -0.47 -14.25
CA GLN A 180 -9.23 0.45 -15.18
C GLN A 180 -10.74 0.25 -15.32
N LEU A 181 -11.33 -0.75 -14.65
CA LEU A 181 -12.76 -1.02 -14.71
C LEU A 181 -13.59 0.21 -14.31
N PHE A 182 -13.26 0.82 -13.17
CA PHE A 182 -13.94 2.04 -12.72
C PHE A 182 -13.55 3.26 -13.55
N ARG A 183 -12.34 3.30 -14.13
CA ARG A 183 -11.92 4.39 -15.02
C ARG A 183 -12.86 4.49 -16.24
N LYS A 184 -13.12 3.37 -16.91
CA LYS A 184 -14.05 3.34 -18.05
C LYS A 184 -15.47 3.73 -17.64
N LEU A 185 -15.89 3.36 -16.43
CA LEU A 185 -17.20 3.77 -15.91
C LEU A 185 -17.27 5.29 -15.67
N TYR A 186 -16.18 5.91 -15.22
CA TYR A 186 -16.09 7.38 -15.05
C TYR A 186 -15.87 8.15 -16.36
N TRP A 187 -15.28 7.51 -17.38
CA TRP A 187 -15.10 8.09 -18.71
C TRP A 187 -16.26 7.81 -19.66
N ALA A 188 -17.26 7.06 -19.20
CA ALA A 188 -18.41 6.70 -20.00
C ALA A 188 -19.22 7.95 -20.36
N VAL A 189 -19.49 8.13 -21.64
CA VAL A 189 -20.27 9.26 -22.14
C VAL A 189 -21.77 8.94 -21.98
N PRO A 190 -22.60 9.81 -21.40
CA PRO A 190 -23.99 9.50 -21.04
C PRO A 190 -24.86 9.05 -22.22
N PHE A 191 -24.55 9.50 -23.45
CA PHE A 191 -25.22 9.09 -24.68
C PHE A 191 -24.48 7.99 -25.48
N ALA A 192 -23.47 7.31 -24.93
CA ALA A 192 -22.71 6.29 -25.68
C ALA A 192 -23.51 5.00 -25.97
N SER A 193 -24.58 4.78 -25.24
CA SER A 193 -25.45 3.59 -25.34
C SER A 193 -26.77 3.86 -24.62
N ALA A 194 -27.86 3.23 -25.09
CA ALA A 194 -29.15 3.21 -24.39
C ALA A 194 -29.25 2.08 -23.34
N GLY A 195 -28.13 1.42 -23.04
CA GLY A 195 -28.07 0.26 -22.16
C GLY A 195 -28.62 -1.03 -22.79
N ILE A 196 -29.14 -1.90 -21.94
CA ILE A 196 -29.80 -3.15 -22.30
C ILE A 196 -31.31 -2.90 -22.47
N VAL A 197 -31.83 -3.09 -23.69
CA VAL A 197 -33.26 -2.96 -24.03
C VAL A 197 -33.73 -4.27 -24.66
N ASP A 198 -34.76 -4.89 -24.09
CA ASP A 198 -35.29 -6.19 -24.54
C ASP A 198 -34.20 -7.27 -24.74
N GLY A 199 -33.25 -7.33 -23.80
CA GLY A 199 -32.11 -8.25 -23.82
C GLY A 199 -31.01 -7.90 -24.84
N LYS A 200 -31.16 -6.81 -25.60
CA LYS A 200 -30.16 -6.35 -26.57
C LYS A 200 -29.30 -5.25 -25.96
N TYR A 201 -27.99 -5.39 -26.08
CA TYR A 201 -27.05 -4.34 -25.71
C TYR A 201 -26.98 -3.28 -26.81
N ILE A 202 -27.64 -2.15 -26.57
CA ILE A 202 -27.82 -1.09 -27.57
C ILE A 202 -26.62 -0.16 -27.58
N LYS A 203 -25.97 0.03 -28.73
CA LYS A 203 -24.91 1.04 -28.90
C LYS A 203 -25.44 2.21 -29.72
N THR A 204 -25.08 3.42 -29.31
CA THR A 204 -25.51 4.63 -30.02
C THR A 204 -25.00 4.63 -31.45
N ASN A 205 -25.87 5.03 -32.36
CA ASN A 205 -25.55 5.09 -33.78
C ASN A 205 -24.80 6.39 -34.10
N ALA A 206 -23.58 6.25 -34.62
CA ALA A 206 -22.71 7.36 -34.97
C ALA A 206 -23.25 8.24 -36.11
N ASP A 207 -24.20 7.73 -36.90
CA ASP A 207 -24.88 8.50 -37.96
C ASP A 207 -25.82 9.56 -37.38
N TYR A 208 -26.35 9.33 -36.16
CA TYR A 208 -27.26 10.26 -35.47
C TYR A 208 -26.58 11.02 -34.34
N VAL A 209 -25.53 10.48 -33.71
CA VAL A 209 -24.75 11.14 -32.66
C VAL A 209 -23.28 10.93 -32.97
N THR A 210 -22.64 11.94 -33.54
CA THR A 210 -21.24 11.88 -33.97
C THR A 210 -20.31 11.61 -32.78
N LYS A 211 -19.38 10.66 -32.94
CA LYS A 211 -18.37 10.28 -31.92
C LYS A 211 -18.99 9.94 -30.54
N PRO A 212 -19.83 8.88 -30.46
CA PRO A 212 -20.59 8.57 -29.24
C PRO A 212 -19.71 8.15 -28.04
N GLY A 213 -18.43 7.85 -28.25
CA GLY A 213 -17.49 7.50 -27.18
C GLY A 213 -17.68 6.08 -26.62
N ALA A 214 -17.09 5.85 -25.44
CA ALA A 214 -17.21 4.60 -24.70
C ALA A 214 -18.39 4.66 -23.72
N ASP A 215 -19.04 3.52 -23.48
CA ASP A 215 -20.11 3.39 -22.50
C ASP A 215 -19.68 2.58 -21.27
N GLY A 216 -20.49 2.60 -20.22
CA GLY A 216 -20.16 1.98 -18.93
C GLY A 216 -20.19 0.45 -18.93
N LEU A 217 -20.91 -0.21 -19.84
CA LEU A 217 -21.04 -1.67 -19.92
C LEU A 217 -19.86 -2.32 -20.65
N GLU A 218 -19.22 -1.62 -21.59
CA GLU A 218 -18.13 -2.12 -22.45
C GLU A 218 -17.03 -2.89 -21.68
N SER A 219 -16.79 -2.49 -20.45
CA SER A 219 -15.68 -2.97 -19.62
C SER A 219 -15.89 -4.34 -19.00
N TYR A 220 -17.14 -4.77 -18.83
CA TYR A 220 -17.45 -5.98 -18.04
C TYR A 220 -18.64 -6.78 -18.56
N TYR A 221 -19.62 -6.14 -19.20
CA TYR A 221 -20.87 -6.80 -19.57
C TYR A 221 -20.59 -7.84 -20.67
N GLY A 222 -20.91 -9.10 -20.36
CA GLY A 222 -20.71 -10.23 -21.27
C GLY A 222 -19.25 -10.54 -21.59
N LYS A 223 -18.31 -10.14 -20.72
CA LYS A 223 -16.87 -10.40 -20.88
C LYS A 223 -16.37 -11.63 -20.11
N GLY A 224 -17.13 -12.10 -19.13
CA GLY A 224 -16.76 -13.20 -18.24
C GLY A 224 -16.16 -12.72 -16.92
N PHE A 225 -15.31 -13.53 -16.30
CA PHE A 225 -14.78 -13.28 -14.95
C PHE A 225 -13.37 -13.83 -14.76
N ARG A 226 -12.64 -13.23 -13.82
CA ARG A 226 -11.39 -13.77 -13.29
C ARG A 226 -11.63 -14.25 -11.86
N ASN A 227 -11.23 -15.48 -11.56
CA ASN A 227 -11.28 -16.02 -10.20
C ASN A 227 -9.88 -16.45 -9.75
N GLN A 228 -9.37 -15.81 -8.70
CA GLN A 228 -8.11 -16.17 -8.07
C GLN A 228 -8.38 -16.90 -6.76
N THR A 229 -7.85 -18.12 -6.63
CA THR A 229 -7.86 -18.87 -5.37
C THR A 229 -6.47 -18.85 -4.76
N THR A 230 -6.36 -18.45 -3.50
CA THR A 230 -5.09 -18.37 -2.77
C THR A 230 -5.16 -19.17 -1.47
N ASN A 231 -4.17 -20.02 -1.24
CA ASN A 231 -3.96 -20.76 -0.01
C ASN A 231 -2.72 -20.21 0.69
N VAL A 232 -2.83 -19.92 1.98
CA VAL A 232 -1.71 -19.48 2.83
C VAL A 232 -1.65 -20.36 4.06
N LEU A 233 -0.46 -20.86 4.37
CA LEU A 233 -0.14 -21.63 5.57
C LEU A 233 0.97 -20.91 6.35
N ASN A 234 0.80 -20.85 7.66
CA ASN A 234 1.78 -20.39 8.64
C ASN A 234 1.92 -21.46 9.72
N LEU A 235 3.15 -21.86 10.02
CA LEU A 235 3.49 -22.80 11.07
C LEU A 235 4.61 -22.21 11.93
N ASP A 236 4.44 -22.20 13.24
CA ASP A 236 5.49 -21.91 14.21
C ASP A 236 5.60 -23.07 15.21
N LEU A 237 6.82 -23.56 15.42
CA LEU A 237 7.19 -24.50 16.47
C LEU A 237 8.15 -23.78 17.42
N VAL A 238 7.84 -23.75 18.71
CA VAL A 238 8.67 -23.10 19.73
C VAL A 238 8.89 -24.04 20.90
N LEU A 239 10.14 -24.31 21.22
CA LEU A 239 10.55 -25.06 22.41
C LEU A 239 11.20 -24.09 23.40
N ASP A 240 10.66 -23.99 24.61
CA ASP A 240 11.19 -23.17 25.69
C ASP A 240 11.61 -24.08 26.85
N GLN A 241 12.89 -24.07 27.19
CA GLN A 241 13.49 -24.91 28.22
C GLN A 241 14.11 -24.04 29.30
N LYS A 242 13.59 -24.13 30.53
CA LYS A 242 14.19 -23.52 31.72
C LYS A 242 15.46 -24.29 32.09
N LEU A 243 16.52 -23.55 32.39
CA LEU A 243 17.83 -24.06 32.78
C LEU A 243 18.17 -23.64 34.21
N ASP A 244 17.17 -23.57 35.08
CA ASP A 244 17.31 -23.17 36.50
C ASP A 244 18.31 -24.04 37.28
N PHE A 245 18.55 -25.27 36.81
CA PHE A 245 19.56 -26.18 37.34
C PHE A 245 21.00 -25.69 37.14
N ILE A 246 21.24 -24.83 36.14
CA ILE A 246 22.54 -24.15 35.94
C ILE A 246 22.54 -22.87 36.79
N THR A 247 21.53 -22.03 36.59
CA THR A 247 21.33 -20.81 37.39
C THR A 247 19.90 -20.34 37.23
N LYS A 248 19.31 -19.87 38.33
CA LYS A 248 17.92 -19.39 38.35
C LYS A 248 17.70 -18.28 37.32
N GLY A 249 16.65 -18.40 36.52
CA GLY A 249 16.26 -17.42 35.53
C GLY A 249 16.89 -17.61 34.15
N LEU A 250 17.76 -18.60 33.96
CA LEU A 250 18.31 -18.96 32.66
C LEU A 250 17.30 -19.82 31.88
N SER A 251 17.12 -19.54 30.59
CA SER A 251 16.31 -20.37 29.69
C SER A 251 16.85 -20.32 28.27
N ILE A 252 16.63 -21.41 27.54
CA ILE A 252 16.93 -21.51 26.11
C ILE A 252 15.63 -21.69 25.34
N LYS A 253 15.48 -20.94 24.26
CA LYS A 253 14.31 -20.96 23.38
C LYS A 253 14.75 -21.23 21.96
N LEU A 254 14.19 -22.27 21.36
CA LEU A 254 14.36 -22.62 19.96
C LEU A 254 13.03 -22.39 19.25
N LYS A 255 13.04 -21.63 18.16
CA LYS A 255 11.86 -21.44 17.31
C LYS A 255 12.19 -21.74 15.87
N GLY A 256 11.29 -22.46 15.20
CA GLY A 256 11.27 -22.66 13.76
C GLY A 256 9.91 -22.25 13.20
N SER A 257 9.91 -21.53 12.09
CA SER A 257 8.71 -21.07 11.41
C SER A 257 8.77 -21.43 9.93
N TYR A 258 7.63 -21.76 9.36
CA TYR A 258 7.45 -22.04 7.95
C TYR A 258 6.19 -21.37 7.43
N ASN A 259 6.32 -20.62 6.34
CA ASN A 259 5.22 -19.96 5.67
C ASN A 259 5.18 -20.39 4.21
N SER A 260 3.98 -20.60 3.68
CA SER A 260 3.78 -20.89 2.26
C SER A 260 2.53 -20.22 1.76
N SER A 261 2.61 -19.71 0.52
CA SER A 261 1.46 -19.26 -0.25
C SER A 261 1.46 -19.90 -1.62
N TYR A 262 0.28 -20.25 -2.10
CA TYR A 262 0.06 -20.71 -3.46
C TYR A 262 -1.23 -20.11 -3.98
N SER A 263 -1.20 -19.55 -5.18
CA SER A 263 -2.40 -19.06 -5.85
C SER A 263 -2.52 -19.60 -7.25
N THR A 264 -3.76 -19.76 -7.71
CA THR A 264 -4.11 -20.08 -9.08
C THR A 264 -5.15 -19.08 -9.56
N THR A 265 -5.03 -18.65 -10.80
CA THR A 265 -6.01 -17.77 -11.44
C THR A 265 -6.66 -18.49 -12.61
N LYS A 266 -7.98 -18.59 -12.56
CA LYS A 266 -8.84 -19.00 -13.66
C LYS A 266 -9.41 -17.76 -14.32
N ILE A 267 -9.36 -17.69 -15.63
CA ILE A 267 -9.94 -16.61 -16.42
C ILE A 267 -10.99 -17.22 -17.33
N ALA A 268 -12.23 -16.79 -17.17
CA ALA A 268 -13.34 -17.13 -18.02
C ALA A 268 -13.65 -15.93 -18.92
N SER A 269 -13.72 -16.15 -20.23
CA SER A 269 -13.93 -15.09 -21.21
C SER A 269 -15.06 -15.43 -22.17
N SER A 270 -15.88 -14.42 -22.45
CA SER A 270 -16.99 -14.48 -23.40
C SER A 270 -17.17 -13.13 -24.11
N SER A 271 -18.11 -13.08 -25.04
CA SER A 271 -18.52 -11.89 -25.75
C SER A 271 -20.03 -11.89 -25.93
N VAL A 272 -20.61 -10.70 -26.00
CA VAL A 272 -22.01 -10.47 -26.37
C VAL A 272 -22.07 -9.56 -27.59
N ALA A 273 -23.06 -9.79 -28.45
CA ALA A 273 -23.32 -8.95 -29.60
C ALA A 273 -23.90 -7.60 -29.17
N THR A 274 -23.59 -6.56 -29.94
CA THR A 274 -24.17 -5.22 -29.78
C THR A 274 -25.14 -4.92 -30.91
N TYR A 275 -26.06 -3.99 -30.67
CA TYR A 275 -27.13 -3.64 -31.58
C TYR A 275 -27.21 -2.12 -31.73
N THR A 276 -27.10 -1.63 -32.96
CA THR A 276 -27.15 -0.20 -33.26
C THR A 276 -28.52 0.14 -33.85
N PRO A 277 -29.28 1.09 -33.28
CA PRO A 277 -30.60 1.44 -33.79
C PRO A 277 -30.49 2.20 -35.12
N VAL A 278 -31.37 1.87 -36.06
CA VAL A 278 -31.52 2.54 -37.36
C VAL A 278 -33.00 2.76 -37.62
N VAL A 279 -33.36 3.92 -38.18
CA VAL A 279 -34.74 4.23 -38.55
C VAL A 279 -34.97 3.75 -39.97
N ASP A 280 -36.01 2.94 -40.18
CA ASP A 280 -36.40 2.49 -41.52
C ASP A 280 -37.21 3.54 -42.30
N ASP A 281 -37.49 3.27 -43.57
CA ASP A 281 -38.22 4.19 -44.46
C ASP A 281 -39.65 4.51 -43.99
N LYS A 282 -40.18 3.75 -43.02
CA LYS A 282 -41.51 3.92 -42.42
C LYS A 282 -41.44 4.61 -41.04
N GLY A 283 -40.26 5.02 -40.59
CA GLY A 283 -40.04 5.67 -39.31
C GLY A 283 -39.95 4.72 -38.12
N ALA A 284 -39.92 3.40 -38.32
CA ALA A 284 -39.77 2.41 -37.25
C ALA A 284 -38.29 2.15 -36.92
N ILE A 285 -37.99 1.93 -35.64
CA ILE A 285 -36.62 1.62 -35.19
C ILE A 285 -36.36 0.12 -35.39
N THR A 286 -35.35 -0.20 -36.18
CA THR A 286 -34.77 -1.54 -36.33
C THR A 286 -33.32 -1.55 -35.82
N TYR A 287 -32.68 -2.72 -35.78
CA TYR A 287 -31.32 -2.85 -35.21
C TYR A 287 -30.34 -3.49 -36.18
N LYS A 288 -29.18 -2.85 -36.36
CA LYS A 288 -28.00 -3.44 -36.99
C LYS A 288 -27.18 -4.19 -35.93
N LYS A 289 -27.12 -5.52 -36.03
CA LYS A 289 -26.32 -6.37 -35.13
C LYS A 289 -24.83 -6.30 -35.49
N SER A 290 -23.97 -6.23 -34.48
CA SER A 290 -22.51 -6.33 -34.60
C SER A 290 -21.96 -7.37 -33.64
N GLY A 291 -21.03 -8.20 -34.11
CA GLY A 291 -20.47 -9.31 -33.35
C GLY A 291 -21.45 -10.46 -33.11
N SER A 292 -21.06 -11.36 -32.22
CA SER A 292 -21.84 -12.55 -31.86
C SER A 292 -21.63 -12.89 -30.39
N ASP A 293 -22.65 -13.53 -29.82
CA ASP A 293 -22.55 -14.10 -28.49
C ASP A 293 -21.64 -15.33 -28.56
N SER A 294 -20.65 -15.42 -27.70
CA SER A 294 -19.77 -16.59 -27.62
C SER A 294 -20.05 -17.39 -26.37
N GLN A 295 -19.86 -18.71 -26.47
CA GLN A 295 -19.85 -19.57 -25.30
C GLN A 295 -18.64 -19.22 -24.44
N THR A 296 -18.85 -19.13 -23.13
CA THR A 296 -17.79 -18.85 -22.16
C THR A 296 -16.71 -19.93 -22.22
N SER A 297 -15.49 -19.49 -22.52
CA SER A 297 -14.29 -20.32 -22.51
C SER A 297 -13.49 -20.05 -21.24
N TYR A 298 -12.63 -20.98 -20.82
CA TYR A 298 -11.77 -20.79 -19.66
C TYR A 298 -10.33 -21.15 -19.96
N ARG A 299 -9.41 -20.39 -19.35
CA ARG A 299 -7.98 -20.75 -19.25
C ARG A 299 -7.51 -20.73 -17.81
N GLU A 300 -6.56 -21.62 -17.53
CA GLU A 300 -5.83 -21.72 -16.27
C GLU A 300 -4.33 -21.78 -16.58
N GLY A 301 -3.47 -21.41 -15.63
CA GLY A 301 -2.02 -21.42 -15.85
C GLY A 301 -1.25 -20.30 -15.13
N ASP A 302 -1.96 -19.29 -14.65
CA ASP A 302 -1.37 -18.17 -13.91
C ASP A 302 -1.24 -18.57 -12.42
N TYR A 303 -0.06 -19.08 -12.04
CA TYR A 303 0.23 -19.54 -10.67
C TYR A 303 1.11 -18.55 -9.90
N GLY A 304 0.72 -18.25 -8.67
CA GLY A 304 1.57 -17.58 -7.69
C GLY A 304 2.13 -18.59 -6.69
N LYS A 305 3.39 -18.43 -6.31
CA LYS A 305 4.04 -19.26 -5.28
C LYS A 305 4.88 -18.39 -4.37
N GLY A 306 4.84 -18.67 -3.08
CA GLY A 306 5.64 -18.02 -2.06
C GLY A 306 5.98 -19.02 -0.97
N ARG A 307 7.21 -18.94 -0.47
CA ARG A 307 7.65 -19.78 0.64
C ARG A 307 8.76 -19.11 1.40
N ASP A 308 8.68 -19.12 2.72
CA ASP A 308 9.79 -18.69 3.56
C ASP A 308 9.87 -19.54 4.83
N TRP A 309 11.08 -19.57 5.40
CA TRP A 309 11.30 -20.14 6.71
C TRP A 309 12.14 -19.19 7.56
N TYR A 310 11.95 -19.32 8.87
CA TYR A 310 12.66 -18.56 9.87
C TYR A 310 13.07 -19.48 11.02
N MET A 311 14.25 -19.27 11.57
CA MET A 311 14.72 -19.97 12.76
C MET A 311 15.34 -18.96 13.71
N GLU A 312 15.11 -19.13 15.01
CA GLU A 312 15.86 -18.41 16.04
C GLU A 312 16.23 -19.33 17.21
N LEU A 313 17.41 -19.06 17.77
CA LEU A 313 17.90 -19.62 19.02
C LEU A 313 18.14 -18.45 19.98
N ALA A 314 17.47 -18.46 21.11
CA ALA A 314 17.55 -17.41 22.11
C ALA A 314 17.97 -17.97 23.48
N LEU A 315 19.05 -17.44 24.03
CA LEU A 315 19.47 -17.65 25.40
C LEU A 315 19.02 -16.45 26.24
N ASN A 316 18.13 -16.69 27.18
CA ASN A 316 17.54 -15.66 28.04
C ASN A 316 18.02 -15.82 29.47
N TYR A 317 18.26 -14.71 30.14
CA TYR A 317 18.51 -14.63 31.56
C TYR A 317 17.58 -13.58 32.17
N ASN A 318 16.84 -13.93 33.22
CA ASN A 318 15.99 -12.99 33.94
C ASN A 318 16.08 -13.27 35.44
N ARG A 319 16.75 -12.38 36.18
CA ARG A 319 16.96 -12.57 37.62
C ARG A 319 16.85 -11.27 38.39
N LYS A 320 16.28 -11.38 39.59
CA LYS A 320 16.22 -10.32 40.58
C LYS A 320 17.19 -10.58 41.73
N PHE A 321 17.99 -9.57 42.08
CA PHE A 321 18.95 -9.56 43.18
C PHE A 321 18.56 -8.42 44.13
N GLY A 322 17.74 -8.72 45.14
CA GLY A 322 17.19 -7.70 46.03
C GLY A 322 16.46 -6.60 45.25
N ASN A 323 17.06 -5.41 45.21
CA ASN A 323 16.52 -4.23 44.54
C ASN A 323 16.90 -4.11 43.05
N HIS A 324 17.65 -5.07 42.51
CA HIS A 324 18.16 -5.05 41.14
C HIS A 324 17.43 -6.11 40.30
N SER A 325 16.84 -5.73 39.17
CA SER A 325 16.33 -6.68 38.18
C SER A 325 17.20 -6.62 36.93
N VAL A 326 17.77 -7.76 36.54
CA VAL A 326 18.65 -7.87 35.37
C VAL A 326 18.03 -8.83 34.38
N THR A 327 17.92 -8.41 33.11
CA THR A 327 17.63 -9.32 32.01
C THR A 327 18.72 -9.29 30.96
N GLY A 328 18.98 -10.44 30.35
CA GLY A 328 19.92 -10.63 29.26
C GLY A 328 19.30 -11.50 28.18
N LEU A 329 19.60 -11.18 26.92
CA LEU A 329 19.24 -11.95 25.74
C LEU A 329 20.44 -12.01 24.81
N PHE A 330 20.79 -13.23 24.41
CA PHE A 330 21.57 -13.49 23.20
C PHE A 330 20.68 -14.25 22.23
N LEU A 331 20.59 -13.79 20.98
CA LEU A 331 19.72 -14.37 19.97
C LEU A 331 20.45 -14.49 18.64
N TYR A 332 20.48 -15.70 18.10
CA TYR A 332 20.83 -15.98 16.71
C TYR A 332 19.54 -16.18 15.92
N ASN A 333 19.43 -15.54 14.76
CA ASN A 333 18.32 -15.78 13.84
C ASN A 333 18.79 -15.94 12.39
N GLN A 334 18.03 -16.70 11.63
CA GLN A 334 18.23 -16.91 10.21
C GLN A 334 16.88 -16.99 9.50
N SER A 335 16.83 -16.48 8.27
CA SER A 335 15.65 -16.63 7.42
C SER A 335 16.02 -16.81 5.97
N LYS A 336 15.14 -17.48 5.23
CA LYS A 336 15.24 -17.59 3.77
C LYS A 336 13.87 -17.47 3.13
N ARG A 337 13.75 -16.65 2.10
CA ARG A 337 12.53 -16.47 1.30
C ARG A 337 12.78 -16.93 -0.13
N TYR A 338 11.92 -17.81 -0.63
CA TYR A 338 11.91 -18.33 -1.99
C TYR A 338 10.85 -17.57 -2.80
N TYR A 339 11.10 -17.44 -4.10
CA TYR A 339 10.21 -16.69 -5.01
C TYR A 339 10.02 -15.23 -4.55
N PRO A 340 11.11 -14.46 -4.35
CA PRO A 340 11.02 -13.07 -3.90
C PRO A 340 10.45 -12.13 -4.98
N GLY A 341 10.26 -12.59 -6.21
CA GLY A 341 9.86 -11.77 -7.37
C GLY A 341 11.03 -11.07 -8.05
N GLY A 342 10.70 -10.28 -9.08
CA GLY A 342 11.66 -9.50 -9.86
C GLY A 342 12.58 -10.34 -10.73
N THR A 343 13.73 -9.78 -11.10
CA THR A 343 14.73 -10.40 -12.01
C THR A 343 15.25 -11.75 -11.50
N TYR A 344 15.31 -11.93 -10.18
CA TYR A 344 15.92 -13.10 -9.53
C TYR A 344 14.89 -13.95 -8.74
N ASP A 345 13.69 -14.15 -9.30
CA ASP A 345 12.60 -14.89 -8.62
C ASP A 345 13.00 -16.33 -8.21
N TYR A 346 13.90 -16.98 -8.95
CA TYR A 346 14.34 -18.33 -8.63
C TYR A 346 15.56 -18.39 -7.70
N ILE A 347 16.14 -17.24 -7.34
CA ILE A 347 17.24 -17.16 -6.37
C ILE A 347 16.65 -16.70 -5.03
N PRO A 348 16.62 -17.56 -4.00
CA PRO A 348 16.08 -17.18 -2.70
C PRO A 348 16.85 -16.01 -2.08
N THR A 349 16.21 -15.24 -1.20
CA THR A 349 16.87 -14.23 -0.36
C THR A 349 17.15 -14.76 1.03
N GLY A 350 18.30 -14.41 1.61
CA GLY A 350 18.72 -14.86 2.93
C GLY A 350 19.15 -13.73 3.88
N TYR A 351 18.83 -13.90 5.17
CA TYR A 351 19.34 -13.04 6.25
C TYR A 351 19.83 -13.86 7.43
N VAL A 352 20.89 -13.37 8.07
CA VAL A 352 21.43 -13.89 9.33
C VAL A 352 21.60 -12.73 10.29
N GLY A 353 21.26 -12.91 11.55
CA GLY A 353 21.40 -11.87 12.56
C GLY A 353 21.80 -12.41 13.92
N LEU A 354 22.69 -11.68 14.59
CA LEU A 354 22.99 -11.81 16.01
C LEU A 354 22.43 -10.60 16.75
N VAL A 355 21.77 -10.85 17.87
CA VAL A 355 21.19 -9.80 18.72
C VAL A 355 21.64 -10.03 20.15
N GLY A 356 22.15 -8.97 20.77
CA GLY A 356 22.38 -8.88 22.20
C GLY A 356 21.44 -7.85 22.81
N ARG A 357 20.86 -8.14 23.97
CA ARG A 357 20.13 -7.15 24.78
C ARG A 357 20.39 -7.37 26.25
N VAL A 358 20.63 -6.29 26.97
CA VAL A 358 20.73 -6.27 28.43
C VAL A 358 19.81 -5.18 28.95
N THR A 359 19.00 -5.50 29.95
CA THR A 359 18.19 -4.52 30.68
C THR A 359 18.55 -4.55 32.15
N TYR A 360 18.53 -3.38 32.76
CA TYR A 360 18.77 -3.20 34.17
C TYR A 360 17.70 -2.28 34.76
N ASP A 361 17.14 -2.71 35.87
CA ASP A 361 16.18 -1.98 36.67
C ASP A 361 16.67 -1.93 38.11
N TRP A 362 16.73 -0.72 38.68
CA TRP A 362 16.98 -0.52 40.10
C TRP A 362 15.76 0.09 40.78
N LYS A 363 15.16 -0.66 41.71
CA LYS A 363 13.99 -0.28 42.51
C LYS A 363 12.80 0.24 41.68
N THR A 364 12.68 -0.12 40.41
CA THR A 364 11.63 0.42 39.53
C THR A 364 11.71 1.96 39.44
N ARG A 365 12.93 2.51 39.55
CA ARG A 365 13.22 3.95 39.47
C ARG A 365 14.10 4.26 38.27
N TYR A 366 15.26 3.63 38.20
CA TYR A 366 16.22 3.82 37.12
C TYR A 366 16.21 2.58 36.23
N LEU A 367 15.84 2.81 34.98
CA LEU A 367 15.74 1.80 33.94
C LEU A 367 16.82 2.10 32.91
N ALA A 368 17.60 1.10 32.54
CA ALA A 368 18.54 1.18 31.44
C ALA A 368 18.40 -0.05 30.55
N GLU A 369 18.46 0.14 29.25
CA GLU A 369 18.53 -0.94 28.28
C GLU A 369 19.60 -0.62 27.24
N PHE A 370 20.39 -1.63 26.91
CA PHE A 370 21.33 -1.61 25.80
C PHE A 370 21.03 -2.81 24.91
N ASN A 371 20.97 -2.58 23.61
CA ASN A 371 20.81 -3.64 22.62
C ASN A 371 21.72 -3.40 21.41
N VAL A 372 22.11 -4.50 20.78
CA VAL A 372 22.99 -4.49 19.63
C VAL A 372 22.53 -5.53 18.62
N GLY A 373 22.51 -5.16 17.36
CA GLY A 373 22.25 -6.07 16.25
C GLY A 373 23.43 -6.13 15.29
N TYR A 374 23.90 -7.33 14.97
CA TYR A 374 24.86 -7.59 13.90
C TYR A 374 24.19 -8.43 12.82
N ASN A 375 23.88 -7.83 11.67
CA ASN A 375 23.01 -8.43 10.66
C ASN A 375 23.72 -8.52 9.31
N GLY A 376 23.62 -9.66 8.65
CA GLY A 376 24.14 -9.91 7.31
C GLY A 376 23.06 -9.81 6.24
N SER A 377 23.37 -9.13 5.13
CA SER A 377 22.55 -9.09 3.91
C SER A 377 23.35 -9.56 2.70
N GLU A 378 22.74 -10.41 1.89
CA GLU A 378 23.31 -10.88 0.62
C GLU A 378 23.43 -9.78 -0.45
N ASN A 379 22.77 -8.63 -0.27
CA ASN A 379 22.74 -7.56 -1.27
C ASN A 379 24.07 -6.81 -1.39
N PHE A 380 24.98 -7.00 -0.43
CA PHE A 380 26.27 -6.33 -0.38
C PHE A 380 27.44 -7.29 -0.57
N ASN A 381 28.55 -6.75 -1.08
CA ASN A 381 29.83 -7.44 -1.20
C ASN A 381 30.22 -8.05 0.17
N PRO A 382 30.87 -9.24 0.22
CA PRO A 382 31.44 -9.80 1.45
C PRO A 382 32.04 -8.80 2.46
N GLU A 383 32.75 -7.76 2.01
CA GLU A 383 33.36 -6.73 2.88
C GLU A 383 32.33 -5.85 3.60
N ASN A 384 31.18 -5.55 2.95
CA ASN A 384 30.11 -4.69 3.47
C ASN A 384 28.86 -5.48 3.92
N ARG A 385 28.93 -6.81 3.89
CA ARG A 385 27.80 -7.73 4.08
C ARG A 385 27.12 -7.57 5.43
N TYR A 386 27.91 -7.30 6.46
CA TYR A 386 27.42 -7.22 7.83
C TYR A 386 27.37 -5.78 8.36
N GLY A 387 26.22 -5.40 8.92
CA GLY A 387 26.02 -4.11 9.57
C GLY A 387 25.90 -4.26 11.09
N PHE A 388 26.49 -3.30 11.82
CA PHE A 388 26.44 -3.21 13.28
C PHE A 388 25.54 -2.05 13.72
N PHE A 389 24.54 -2.35 14.53
CA PHE A 389 23.44 -1.45 14.84
C PHE A 389 23.17 -1.41 16.36
N PRO A 390 23.81 -0.50 17.11
CA PRO A 390 23.58 -0.35 18.54
C PRO A 390 22.37 0.53 18.83
N ALA A 391 21.72 0.28 19.97
CA ALA A 391 20.75 1.18 20.56
C ALA A 391 20.79 1.14 22.09
N GLY A 392 20.45 2.27 22.70
CA GLY A 392 20.37 2.42 24.14
C GLY A 392 19.14 3.22 24.54
N SER A 393 18.64 2.94 25.73
CA SER A 393 17.60 3.74 26.36
C SER A 393 17.83 3.87 27.85
N ILE A 394 17.39 5.01 28.38
CA ILE A 394 17.31 5.27 29.80
C ILE A 394 15.90 5.75 30.14
N GLY A 395 15.43 5.35 31.31
CA GLY A 395 14.14 5.77 31.85
C GLY A 395 14.28 6.06 33.34
N TRP A 396 13.66 7.15 33.78
CA TRP A 396 13.58 7.52 35.18
C TRP A 396 12.12 7.69 35.58
N ILE A 397 11.66 6.82 36.48
CA ILE A 397 10.34 6.95 37.11
C ILE A 397 10.48 7.89 38.29
N VAL A 398 10.40 9.20 38.00
CA VAL A 398 10.55 10.30 38.97
C VAL A 398 9.54 10.16 40.11
N SER A 399 8.34 9.66 39.82
CA SER A 399 7.32 9.47 40.85
C SER A 399 7.76 8.49 41.94
N GLU A 400 8.70 7.57 41.68
CA GLU A 400 9.19 6.63 42.70
C GLU A 400 10.30 7.20 43.61
N GLU A 401 10.60 8.49 43.49
CA GLU A 401 11.55 9.17 44.37
C GLU A 401 10.91 9.62 45.70
N PRO A 402 11.67 9.59 46.82
CA PRO A 402 11.16 10.05 48.12
C PRO A 402 10.68 11.50 48.10
N PHE A 403 11.36 12.38 47.35
CA PHE A 403 10.97 13.79 47.24
C PHE A 403 9.66 14.01 46.47
N PHE A 404 9.23 13.03 45.67
CA PHE A 404 7.98 13.10 44.90
C PHE A 404 6.76 12.68 45.72
N ALA A 405 6.97 12.01 46.87
CA ALA A 405 5.90 11.52 47.74
C ALA A 405 4.82 12.59 48.08
N PRO A 406 5.16 13.86 48.37
CA PRO A 406 4.14 14.89 48.63
C PRO A 406 3.25 15.20 47.41
N ILE A 407 3.79 15.05 46.20
CA ILE A 407 3.12 15.40 44.93
C ILE A 407 2.31 14.21 44.38
N LYS A 408 2.56 12.97 44.85
CA LYS A 408 1.84 11.75 44.41
C LYS A 408 0.32 11.84 44.51
N LYS A 409 -0.22 12.71 45.38
CA LYS A 409 -1.66 12.95 45.52
C LYS A 409 -2.28 13.62 44.29
N VAL A 410 -1.49 14.37 43.53
CA VAL A 410 -1.92 15.08 42.32
C VAL A 410 -1.39 14.39 41.06
N VAL A 411 -0.14 13.94 41.10
CA VAL A 411 0.54 13.23 40.00
C VAL A 411 0.88 11.82 40.43
N ASN A 412 0.06 10.85 40.05
CA ASN A 412 0.16 9.46 40.49
C ASN A 412 1.37 8.74 39.88
N TYR A 413 1.70 9.07 38.63
CA TYR A 413 2.83 8.50 37.90
C TYR A 413 3.54 9.58 37.11
N PHE A 414 4.87 9.57 37.11
CA PHE A 414 5.68 10.40 36.24
C PHE A 414 6.96 9.67 35.84
N LYS A 415 7.18 9.52 34.53
CA LYS A 415 8.37 8.94 33.94
C LYS A 415 8.91 9.82 32.82
N VAL A 416 10.23 9.96 32.80
CA VAL A 416 10.98 10.54 31.69
C VAL A 416 11.78 9.44 31.02
N ARG A 417 11.83 9.42 29.69
CA ARG A 417 12.60 8.44 28.91
C ARG A 417 13.33 9.09 27.75
N ALA A 418 14.51 8.57 27.45
CA ALA A 418 15.30 8.95 26.28
C ALA A 418 15.83 7.69 25.61
N THR A 419 15.74 7.64 24.30
CA THR A 419 16.21 6.51 23.48
C THR A 419 17.04 7.03 22.32
N LEU A 420 18.11 6.32 22.00
CA LEU A 420 18.97 6.57 20.85
C LEU A 420 19.32 5.22 20.23
N GLY A 421 19.01 5.04 18.95
CA GLY A 421 19.28 3.78 18.25
C GLY A 421 19.65 3.97 16.80
N MET A 422 20.49 3.07 16.30
CA MET A 422 20.85 2.97 14.89
C MET A 422 20.16 1.76 14.28
N VAL A 423 19.65 1.90 13.07
CA VAL A 423 19.06 0.80 12.29
C VAL A 423 19.52 0.89 10.84
N GLY A 424 19.63 -0.25 10.16
CA GLY A 424 20.06 -0.35 8.77
C GLY A 424 18.94 -0.77 7.82
N ASN A 425 19.02 -0.34 6.57
CA ASN A 425 18.20 -0.82 5.45
C ASN A 425 19.12 -1.30 4.32
N ASP A 426 18.81 -2.45 3.73
CA ASP A 426 19.54 -3.06 2.61
C ASP A 426 18.75 -3.13 1.30
N ASN A 427 17.49 -2.70 1.31
CA ASN A 427 16.63 -2.75 0.15
C ASN A 427 16.73 -1.46 -0.67
N TYR A 428 17.03 -1.60 -1.96
CA TYR A 428 16.97 -0.53 -2.96
C TYR A 428 16.05 -0.95 -4.11
N ALA A 429 14.80 -0.47 -4.10
CA ALA A 429 13.82 -0.71 -5.16
C ALA A 429 13.66 -2.18 -5.62
N GLY A 430 13.94 -3.15 -4.74
CA GLY A 430 13.93 -4.58 -5.09
C GLY A 430 15.13 -5.07 -5.92
N GLN A 431 16.08 -4.18 -6.26
CA GLN A 431 17.35 -4.58 -6.86
C GLN A 431 18.19 -5.37 -5.87
N ARG A 432 18.92 -6.37 -6.39
CA ARG A 432 19.78 -7.27 -5.62
C ARG A 432 21.16 -7.30 -6.23
N PHE A 433 22.14 -7.59 -5.38
CA PHE A 433 23.53 -7.81 -5.79
C PHE A 433 24.17 -6.64 -6.54
N LEU A 434 23.97 -5.41 -6.05
CA LEU A 434 24.52 -4.18 -6.64
C LEU A 434 26.06 -4.22 -6.82
N TYR A 435 26.74 -5.09 -6.08
CA TYR A 435 28.18 -5.30 -6.12
C TYR A 435 28.66 -6.26 -7.22
N LEU A 436 27.76 -6.97 -7.89
CA LEU A 436 28.18 -7.86 -8.99
C LEU A 436 28.67 -7.03 -10.18
N PRO A 437 29.62 -7.57 -10.99
CA PRO A 437 30.08 -6.90 -12.19
C PRO A 437 28.94 -6.47 -13.12
N GLY A 438 29.19 -5.44 -13.94
CA GLY A 438 28.21 -4.89 -14.87
C GLY A 438 27.53 -6.00 -15.69
N SER A 439 26.20 -5.94 -15.75
CA SER A 439 25.40 -6.97 -16.41
C SER A 439 25.05 -6.56 -17.84
N TYR A 440 24.98 -7.53 -18.74
CA TYR A 440 24.43 -7.34 -20.08
C TYR A 440 22.98 -7.84 -20.13
N GLY A 441 22.08 -7.05 -20.72
CA GLY A 441 20.79 -7.55 -21.16
C GLY A 441 20.97 -8.38 -22.43
N TYR A 442 20.16 -9.43 -22.60
CA TYR A 442 20.15 -10.25 -23.81
C TYR A 442 18.70 -10.54 -24.21
N GLY A 443 18.32 -10.21 -25.44
CA GLY A 443 16.94 -10.41 -25.88
C GLY A 443 16.58 -9.75 -27.20
N GLN A 444 15.33 -9.99 -27.60
CA GLN A 444 14.66 -9.41 -28.75
C GLN A 444 13.45 -8.65 -28.21
N ASN A 445 13.39 -7.33 -28.41
CA ASN A 445 12.16 -6.57 -28.17
C ASN A 445 11.47 -6.33 -29.52
N ASN A 446 10.20 -6.69 -29.61
CA ASN A 446 9.33 -6.27 -30.72
C ASN A 446 9.01 -4.76 -30.63
N ASP A 447 9.26 -4.15 -29.47
CA ASP A 447 9.14 -2.71 -29.21
C ASP A 447 10.53 -2.09 -29.14
N HIS A 448 11.10 -1.68 -30.28
CA HIS A 448 12.14 -0.64 -30.55
C HIS A 448 13.28 -0.29 -29.54
N ASN A 449 13.45 -0.97 -28.42
CA ASN A 449 14.32 -0.59 -27.29
C ASN A 449 15.31 -1.70 -26.87
N GLY A 450 15.38 -2.80 -27.62
CA GLY A 450 16.39 -3.85 -27.44
C GLY A 450 17.30 -3.94 -28.66
N PRO A 451 18.60 -4.27 -28.53
CA PRO A 451 19.60 -4.29 -29.61
C PRO A 451 19.44 -5.47 -30.59
N GLY A 452 18.30 -6.15 -30.59
CA GLY A 452 18.01 -7.23 -31.54
C GLY A 452 17.72 -6.67 -32.93
N GLY A 453 18.12 -7.39 -33.98
CA GLY A 453 18.04 -6.91 -35.35
C GLY A 453 17.63 -7.98 -36.35
N PHE A 454 16.97 -7.57 -37.42
CA PHE A 454 16.73 -8.41 -38.59
C PHE A 454 17.95 -8.33 -39.51
N PHE A 455 18.53 -9.48 -39.86
CA PHE A 455 19.70 -9.56 -40.73
C PHE A 455 19.36 -10.34 -42.00
N GLY A 456 19.34 -9.69 -43.16
CA GLY A 456 19.00 -10.31 -44.47
C GLY A 456 17.73 -9.73 -45.10
N GLN A 457 17.30 -10.28 -46.24
CA GLN A 457 16.05 -9.89 -46.93
C GLN A 457 14.93 -10.91 -46.64
N ASN A 458 13.70 -10.45 -46.45
CA ASN A 458 12.50 -11.27 -46.18
C ASN A 458 12.55 -12.13 -44.90
N ILE A 459 13.18 -11.66 -43.82
CA ILE A 459 13.23 -12.40 -42.55
C ILE A 459 12.20 -11.88 -41.55
N GLY A 460 11.28 -12.75 -41.13
CA GLY A 460 10.23 -12.43 -40.14
C GLY A 460 10.66 -12.55 -38.66
N ASN A 461 11.90 -12.95 -38.39
CA ASN A 461 12.44 -13.15 -37.04
C ASN A 461 13.71 -12.33 -36.83
N ALA A 462 13.75 -11.43 -35.84
CA ALA A 462 14.96 -10.74 -35.46
C ALA A 462 15.88 -11.67 -34.64
N LYS A 463 17.19 -11.47 -34.73
CA LYS A 463 18.15 -12.09 -33.82
C LYS A 463 18.26 -11.26 -32.54
N PRO A 464 18.27 -11.89 -31.36
CA PRO A 464 18.46 -11.17 -30.11
C PRO A 464 19.86 -10.55 -30.08
N GLY A 465 19.95 -9.34 -29.53
CA GLY A 465 21.21 -8.64 -29.29
C GLY A 465 21.54 -8.59 -27.80
N ALA A 466 22.75 -8.14 -27.48
CA ALA A 466 23.18 -7.82 -26.13
C ALA A 466 23.44 -6.32 -25.97
N TRP A 467 23.12 -5.76 -24.80
CA TRP A 467 23.40 -4.36 -24.47
C TRP A 467 23.87 -4.26 -23.03
N GLU A 468 24.68 -3.24 -22.74
CA GLU A 468 25.04 -2.93 -21.36
C GLU A 468 23.80 -2.49 -20.59
N ALA A 469 23.47 -3.19 -19.50
CA ALA A 469 22.40 -2.79 -18.60
C ALA A 469 22.99 -1.81 -17.56
N THR A 470 23.12 -2.24 -16.31
CA THR A 470 23.68 -1.44 -15.21
C THR A 470 25.13 -1.79 -14.91
N GLN A 471 25.92 -0.76 -14.66
CA GLN A 471 27.26 -0.89 -14.08
C GLN A 471 27.20 -1.34 -12.61
N SER A 472 28.34 -1.78 -12.08
CA SER A 472 28.47 -2.28 -10.71
C SER A 472 28.71 -1.15 -9.70
N ASN A 473 28.20 -1.33 -8.47
CA ASN A 473 28.69 -0.62 -7.28
C ASN A 473 29.24 -1.62 -6.25
N PRO A 474 30.54 -1.98 -6.32
CA PRO A 474 31.15 -2.90 -5.36
C PRO A 474 31.19 -2.33 -3.93
N TYR A 475 31.06 -1.00 -3.78
CA TYR A 475 31.07 -0.29 -2.51
C TYR A 475 29.67 -0.09 -1.91
N ALA A 476 28.63 -0.68 -2.52
CA ALA A 476 27.27 -0.63 -1.98
C ALA A 476 27.26 -1.15 -0.53
N LYS A 477 26.63 -0.38 0.35
CA LYS A 477 26.55 -0.64 1.79
C LYS A 477 25.17 -0.28 2.34
N TRP A 478 24.96 -0.61 3.60
CA TRP A 478 23.73 -0.32 4.34
C TRP A 478 23.39 1.18 4.35
N GLU A 479 22.13 1.51 4.06
CA GLU A 479 21.58 2.80 4.45
C GLU A 479 21.38 2.81 5.96
N THR A 480 21.73 3.91 6.63
CA THR A 480 21.70 3.97 8.10
C THR A 480 20.78 5.07 8.59
N ALA A 481 19.88 4.74 9.53
CA ALA A 481 19.03 5.70 10.22
C ALA A 481 19.36 5.73 11.72
N VAL A 482 19.68 6.93 12.23
CA VAL A 482 19.83 7.20 13.66
C VAL A 482 18.53 7.81 14.16
N LYS A 483 17.90 7.15 15.14
CA LYS A 483 16.63 7.52 15.72
C LYS A 483 16.81 7.94 17.17
N GLN A 484 16.22 9.08 17.50
CA GLN A 484 16.16 9.64 18.84
C GLN A 484 14.70 9.80 19.22
N ASN A 485 14.37 9.47 20.46
CA ASN A 485 13.05 9.74 21.01
C ASN A 485 13.17 10.13 22.48
N TYR A 486 12.48 11.21 22.83
CA TYR A 486 12.38 11.76 24.18
C TYR A 486 10.91 11.71 24.57
N GLY A 487 10.61 10.99 25.65
CA GLY A 487 9.24 10.71 26.07
C GLY A 487 8.99 11.17 27.51
N LEU A 488 7.78 11.65 27.75
CA LEU A 488 7.23 11.95 29.05
C LEU A 488 5.92 11.19 29.21
N ASP A 489 5.80 10.44 30.30
CA ASP A 489 4.60 9.68 30.64
C ASP A 489 4.10 10.15 32.01
N PHE A 490 2.83 10.55 32.12
CA PHE A 490 2.23 10.98 33.38
C PHE A 490 0.83 10.40 33.57
N ASN A 491 0.50 10.06 34.82
CA ASN A 491 -0.88 9.88 35.25
C ASN A 491 -1.20 10.91 36.33
N ILE A 492 -2.33 11.58 36.20
CA ILE A 492 -2.80 12.60 37.14
C ILE A 492 -4.26 12.38 37.50
N LEU A 493 -4.71 13.06 38.55
CA LEU A 493 -6.09 13.00 39.02
C LEU A 493 -6.50 11.57 39.38
N ASN A 494 -5.77 10.89 40.28
CA ASN A 494 -6.05 9.51 40.69
C ASN A 494 -6.11 8.52 39.51
N ASP A 495 -5.16 8.65 38.58
CA ASP A 495 -5.06 7.84 37.36
C ASP A 495 -6.24 7.99 36.37
N HIS A 496 -7.12 8.97 36.56
CA HIS A 496 -8.21 9.25 35.62
C HIS A 496 -7.70 9.76 34.28
N LEU A 497 -6.61 10.56 34.29
CA LEU A 497 -5.99 11.11 33.10
C LEU A 497 -4.57 10.60 32.92
N SER A 498 -4.34 9.82 31.87
CA SER A 498 -3.01 9.39 31.41
C SER A 498 -2.58 10.19 30.19
N VAL A 499 -1.37 10.74 30.20
CA VAL A 499 -0.78 11.49 29.09
C VAL A 499 0.59 10.90 28.74
N SER A 500 0.81 10.63 27.45
CA SER A 500 2.12 10.29 26.88
C SER A 500 2.46 11.34 25.83
N ALA A 501 3.64 11.93 25.94
CA ALA A 501 4.16 12.89 24.97
C ALA A 501 5.54 12.44 24.50
N ASP A 502 5.73 12.38 23.18
CA ASP A 502 6.95 11.92 22.53
C ASP A 502 7.44 12.98 21.55
N TYR A 503 8.73 13.31 21.59
CA TYR A 503 9.42 14.07 20.55
C TYR A 503 10.46 13.18 19.90
N PHE A 504 10.38 13.03 18.57
CA PHE A 504 11.24 12.12 17.83
C PHE A 504 12.03 12.82 16.72
N ILE A 505 13.24 12.31 16.47
CA ILE A 505 14.11 12.73 15.37
C ILE A 505 14.71 11.48 14.72
N GLU A 506 14.55 11.34 13.42
CA GLU A 506 15.21 10.35 12.59
C GLU A 506 16.12 11.04 11.57
N LYS A 507 17.40 10.69 11.57
CA LYS A 507 18.37 11.14 10.57
C LYS A 507 18.85 9.93 9.79
N ARG A 508 18.49 9.88 8.50
CA ARG A 508 18.90 8.83 7.57
C ARG A 508 19.99 9.35 6.63
N ARG A 509 21.03 8.54 6.45
CA ARG A 509 22.18 8.81 5.58
C ARG A 509 22.52 7.58 4.75
N ASP A 510 23.42 7.79 3.79
CA ASP A 510 23.87 6.73 2.88
C ASP A 510 22.71 6.13 2.08
N ILE A 511 21.65 6.91 1.80
CA ILE A 511 20.49 6.44 1.01
C ILE A 511 20.96 6.18 -0.42
N LEU A 512 20.64 4.99 -0.94
CA LEU A 512 20.98 4.55 -2.29
C LEU A 512 20.12 5.32 -3.31
N ARG A 513 20.78 5.87 -4.33
CA ARG A 513 20.13 6.51 -5.47
C ARG A 513 21.01 6.37 -6.70
N THR A 514 20.37 6.14 -7.85
CA THR A 514 21.01 6.29 -9.16
C THR A 514 21.23 7.78 -9.43
N PRO A 515 22.48 8.22 -9.67
CA PRO A 515 22.76 9.59 -10.03
C PRO A 515 21.99 10.08 -11.25
N ASP A 516 21.63 11.36 -11.28
CA ASP A 516 20.99 12.01 -12.43
C ASP A 516 21.87 13.11 -13.07
N TYR A 517 23.11 13.29 -12.60
CA TYR A 517 24.01 14.35 -13.04
C TYR A 517 24.98 13.97 -14.16
N LEU A 518 25.11 12.69 -14.52
CA LEU A 518 26.01 12.31 -15.59
C LEU A 518 25.28 12.32 -16.95
N PRO A 519 25.88 12.93 -17.99
CA PRO A 519 25.25 13.07 -19.29
C PRO A 519 25.07 11.71 -19.97
N GLY A 520 23.97 11.56 -20.71
CA GLY A 520 23.66 10.33 -21.47
C GLY A 520 24.69 9.98 -22.55
N ILE A 521 25.60 10.91 -22.90
CA ILE A 521 26.74 10.65 -23.80
C ILE A 521 27.67 9.54 -23.30
N LEU A 522 27.67 9.26 -21.99
CA LEU A 522 28.44 8.14 -21.43
C LEU A 522 27.93 6.77 -21.89
N GLY A 523 26.72 6.69 -22.45
CA GLY A 523 26.18 5.46 -23.03
C GLY A 523 25.99 4.29 -22.04
N MET A 524 26.06 4.55 -20.73
CA MET A 524 25.96 3.54 -19.68
C MET A 524 24.85 3.85 -18.68
N THR A 525 24.21 2.81 -18.12
CA THR A 525 23.30 2.99 -16.99
C THR A 525 24.09 3.03 -15.69
N LEU A 526 23.98 4.14 -14.98
CA LEU A 526 24.72 4.38 -13.74
C LEU A 526 24.26 3.47 -12.60
N PRO A 527 25.18 3.03 -11.73
CA PRO A 527 24.82 2.26 -10.57
C PRO A 527 24.21 3.16 -9.49
N ALA A 528 23.41 2.57 -8.61
CA ALA A 528 22.98 3.26 -7.40
C ALA A 528 24.14 3.41 -6.41
N ILE A 529 24.31 4.61 -5.86
CA ILE A 529 25.38 4.93 -4.89
C ILE A 529 24.80 5.47 -3.58
N ASN A 530 25.51 5.22 -2.47
CA ASN A 530 25.11 5.65 -1.13
C ASN A 530 25.49 7.12 -0.90
N VAL A 531 24.56 8.05 -1.09
CA VAL A 531 24.91 9.50 -1.09
C VAL A 531 23.86 10.39 -0.41
N ASN A 532 22.59 10.02 -0.49
CA ASN A 532 21.50 10.89 -0.05
C ASN A 532 21.29 10.92 1.47
N LYS A 533 20.74 12.03 1.97
CA LYS A 533 20.45 12.26 3.40
C LYS A 533 19.08 12.88 3.61
N VAL A 534 18.33 12.36 4.59
CA VAL A 534 16.99 12.82 4.96
C VAL A 534 16.88 12.95 6.47
N GLU A 535 16.21 14.00 6.93
CA GLU A 535 15.78 14.15 8.32
C GLU A 535 14.25 14.05 8.39
N ASN A 536 13.73 13.37 9.41
CA ASN A 536 12.32 13.39 9.78
C ASN A 536 12.21 13.68 11.28
N LYS A 537 11.31 14.56 11.68
CA LYS A 537 11.09 14.88 13.10
C LYS A 537 9.65 15.28 13.37
N GLY A 538 9.25 15.17 14.62
CA GLY A 538 7.87 15.38 14.98
C GLY A 538 7.60 15.15 16.46
N PHE A 539 6.32 15.26 16.80
CA PHE A 539 5.84 14.93 18.13
C PHE A 539 4.54 14.13 18.06
N GLU A 540 4.30 13.35 19.10
CA GLU A 540 3.06 12.61 19.30
C GLU A 540 2.59 12.85 20.74
N ILE A 541 1.30 13.13 20.90
CA ILE A 541 0.68 13.28 22.21
C ILE A 541 -0.56 12.39 22.24
N GLN A 542 -0.65 11.56 23.27
CA GLN A 542 -1.80 10.74 23.57
C GLN A 542 -2.31 11.10 24.95
N ALA A 543 -3.60 11.40 25.06
CA ALA A 543 -4.30 11.61 26.32
C ALA A 543 -5.46 10.62 26.44
N LYS A 544 -5.57 9.96 27.58
CA LYS A 544 -6.65 9.01 27.88
C LYS A 544 -7.34 9.41 29.16
N TRP A 545 -8.63 9.66 29.08
CA TRP A 545 -9.51 9.87 30.22
C TRP A 545 -10.30 8.59 30.46
N ASN A 546 -10.31 8.09 31.70
CA ASN A 546 -11.16 6.99 32.12
C ASN A 546 -11.79 7.35 33.46
N ASP A 547 -13.11 7.32 33.54
CA ASP A 547 -13.81 7.63 34.77
C ASP A 547 -15.16 6.90 34.85
N ARG A 548 -15.80 6.96 36.00
CA ARG A 548 -17.06 6.32 36.31
C ARG A 548 -17.93 7.24 37.16
N ILE A 549 -19.16 7.46 36.71
CA ILE A 549 -20.19 8.13 37.49
C ILE A 549 -20.96 7.05 38.28
N GLY A 550 -20.88 7.10 39.61
CA GLY A 550 -21.52 6.11 40.48
C GLY A 550 -20.93 4.69 40.33
N THR A 551 -21.77 3.66 40.40
CA THR A 551 -21.35 2.26 40.18
C THR A 551 -21.58 1.79 38.75
N ASP A 552 -22.50 2.43 38.03
CA ASP A 552 -23.16 1.82 36.88
C ASP A 552 -22.73 2.42 35.53
N PHE A 553 -22.20 3.64 35.52
CA PHE A 553 -21.84 4.34 34.28
C PHE A 553 -20.34 4.57 34.18
N ARG A 554 -19.66 3.82 33.31
CA ARG A 554 -18.25 4.03 32.97
C ARG A 554 -18.14 4.75 31.64
N TYR A 555 -17.27 5.74 31.57
CA TYR A 555 -17.02 6.49 30.35
C TYR A 555 -15.52 6.72 30.17
N TRP A 556 -15.11 6.85 28.92
CA TRP A 556 -13.71 7.07 28.58
C TRP A 556 -13.62 7.92 27.32
N ALA A 557 -12.52 8.66 27.20
CA ALA A 557 -12.19 9.42 26.01
C ALA A 557 -10.71 9.23 25.70
N ASN A 558 -10.40 8.93 24.44
CA ASN A 558 -9.02 8.77 23.98
C ASN A 558 -8.75 9.84 22.91
N PHE A 559 -7.81 10.74 23.21
CA PHE A 559 -7.34 11.76 22.29
C PHE A 559 -5.92 11.40 21.82
N ASN A 560 -5.66 11.56 20.53
CA ASN A 560 -4.33 11.42 19.95
C ASN A 560 -4.10 12.54 18.94
N ILE A 561 -2.89 13.09 18.94
CA ILE A 561 -2.41 14.04 17.94
C ILE A 561 -0.97 13.67 17.59
N SER A 562 -0.66 13.70 16.30
CA SER A 562 0.68 13.44 15.77
C SER A 562 1.02 14.48 14.72
N PHE A 563 2.22 15.04 14.79
CA PHE A 563 2.78 15.90 13.76
C PHE A 563 4.15 15.38 13.34
N ALA A 564 4.38 15.23 12.05
CA ALA A 564 5.66 14.81 11.49
C ALA A 564 5.99 15.65 10.26
N ARG A 565 7.27 16.00 10.10
CA ARG A 565 7.77 16.68 8.91
C ARG A 565 9.14 16.14 8.54
N ASN A 566 9.31 15.84 7.26
CA ASN A 566 10.59 15.45 6.70
C ASN A 566 11.28 16.62 5.96
N LYS A 567 12.59 16.50 5.78
CA LYS A 567 13.42 17.37 4.94
C LYS A 567 14.49 16.53 4.26
N ILE A 568 14.64 16.69 2.95
CA ILE A 568 15.81 16.23 2.20
C ILE A 568 16.97 17.13 2.63
N VAL A 569 17.91 16.58 3.40
CA VAL A 569 19.07 17.34 3.89
C VAL A 569 20.09 17.48 2.79
N PHE A 570 20.24 16.43 1.99
CA PHE A 570 21.12 16.42 0.83
C PHE A 570 20.61 15.39 -0.17
N MET A 571 20.54 15.79 -1.43
CA MET A 571 20.28 14.93 -2.55
C MET A 571 21.31 15.21 -3.62
N ASN A 572 21.84 14.13 -4.20
CA ASN A 572 22.78 14.21 -5.30
C ASN A 572 22.02 14.51 -6.60
N GLU A 573 21.80 15.80 -6.86
CA GLU A 573 21.08 16.32 -8.01
C GLU A 573 22.00 17.17 -8.90
N VAL A 574 21.67 17.27 -10.19
CA VAL A 574 22.32 18.22 -11.11
C VAL A 574 22.20 19.65 -10.54
N GLU A 575 23.24 20.46 -10.76
CA GLU A 575 23.15 21.90 -10.49
C GLU A 575 21.97 22.50 -11.24
N GLN A 576 21.02 23.08 -10.49
CA GLN A 576 19.84 23.69 -11.06
C GLN A 576 20.07 25.18 -11.31
N ASN A 577 19.44 25.71 -12.35
CA ASN A 577 19.49 27.12 -12.70
C ASN A 577 18.97 28.01 -11.57
N GLU A 578 17.95 27.54 -10.82
CA GLU A 578 17.27 28.32 -9.80
C GLU A 578 17.16 27.58 -8.46
N PRO A 579 17.27 28.27 -7.31
CA PRO A 579 17.18 27.65 -5.98
C PRO A 579 15.88 26.87 -5.72
N TRP A 580 14.76 27.26 -6.36
CA TRP A 580 13.48 26.58 -6.21
C TRP A 580 13.30 25.35 -7.11
N MET A 581 14.29 25.02 -7.94
CA MET A 581 14.26 23.77 -8.69
C MET A 581 14.87 22.61 -7.88
N TYR A 582 15.70 22.92 -6.89
CA TYR A 582 16.32 21.92 -6.02
C TYR A 582 15.29 21.14 -5.20
N GLN A 583 15.49 19.82 -5.10
CA GLN A 583 14.78 18.97 -4.14
C GLN A 583 15.44 19.01 -2.77
N THR A 584 16.77 19.22 -2.72
CA THR A 584 17.49 19.48 -1.46
C THR A 584 16.86 20.66 -0.73
N GLY A 585 16.66 20.49 0.58
CA GLY A 585 15.99 21.47 1.42
C GLY A 585 14.47 21.32 1.51
N ARG A 586 13.84 20.52 0.64
CA ARG A 586 12.38 20.34 0.56
C ARG A 586 11.89 19.05 1.22
N ARG A 587 10.57 18.89 1.32
CA ARG A 587 9.94 17.64 1.79
C ARG A 587 10.06 16.58 0.69
N ILE A 588 10.09 15.30 1.07
CA ILE A 588 10.08 14.21 0.09
C ILE A 588 8.76 14.29 -0.68
N ASN A 589 8.80 14.03 -1.99
CA ASN A 589 7.66 14.11 -2.90
C ASN A 589 6.99 15.49 -2.94
N SER A 590 7.71 16.56 -2.58
CA SER A 590 7.23 17.92 -2.86
C SER A 590 7.00 18.04 -4.36
N ARG A 591 5.83 18.54 -4.74
CA ARG A 591 5.51 18.81 -6.15
C ARG A 591 6.05 20.17 -6.51
N SER A 592 6.79 20.24 -7.62
CA SER A 592 7.04 21.49 -8.32
C SER A 592 5.87 21.74 -9.25
N MET A 593 5.24 22.90 -9.12
CA MET A 593 4.10 23.32 -9.93
C MET A 593 4.32 24.78 -10.33
N TYR A 594 3.80 25.15 -11.49
CA TYR A 594 3.70 26.55 -11.86
C TYR A 594 2.78 27.28 -10.88
N LYS A 595 3.13 28.52 -10.55
CA LYS A 595 2.30 29.38 -9.73
C LYS A 595 1.25 30.03 -10.65
N PHE A 596 0.04 29.48 -10.65
CA PHE A 596 -1.08 30.07 -11.37
C PHE A 596 -1.38 31.47 -10.82
N TRP A 597 -1.48 32.44 -11.72
CA TRP A 597 -1.88 33.81 -11.38
C TRP A 597 -3.38 34.00 -11.61
N GLY A 598 -3.85 33.66 -12.81
CA GLY A 598 -5.23 33.86 -13.21
C GLY A 598 -5.47 33.45 -14.65
N PHE A 599 -6.72 33.59 -15.09
CA PHE A 599 -7.04 33.45 -16.50
C PHE A 599 -6.75 34.75 -17.25
N TYR A 600 -6.28 34.63 -18.48
CA TYR A 600 -6.07 35.76 -19.37
C TYR A 600 -7.43 36.37 -19.76
N ASP A 601 -7.49 37.70 -19.78
CA ASP A 601 -8.61 38.52 -20.23
C ASP A 601 -8.04 39.85 -20.78
N GLU A 602 -8.89 40.73 -21.31
CA GLU A 602 -8.45 41.99 -21.93
C GLU A 602 -7.69 42.94 -20.98
N THR A 603 -7.86 42.76 -19.66
CA THR A 603 -7.18 43.56 -18.63
C THR A 603 -5.96 42.86 -18.04
N ALA A 604 -5.71 41.60 -18.45
CA ALA A 604 -4.72 40.75 -17.81
C ALA A 604 -3.30 41.36 -17.87
N ASP A 605 -2.89 41.88 -19.02
CA ASP A 605 -1.57 42.50 -19.18
C ASP A 605 -1.37 43.68 -18.23
N LEU A 606 -2.37 44.56 -18.12
CA LEU A 606 -2.33 45.71 -17.20
C LEU A 606 -2.31 45.26 -15.74
N ARG A 607 -3.21 44.35 -15.36
CA ARG A 607 -3.29 43.82 -13.99
C ARG A 607 -1.99 43.13 -13.57
N TYR A 608 -1.40 42.34 -14.46
CA TYR A 608 -0.15 41.64 -14.18
C TYR A 608 1.03 42.62 -14.05
N GLN A 609 1.11 43.62 -14.94
CA GLN A 609 2.11 44.67 -14.88
C GLN A 609 2.00 45.51 -13.60
N GLU A 610 0.78 45.83 -13.15
CA GLU A 610 0.54 46.54 -11.88
C GLU A 610 0.96 45.72 -10.66
N GLU A 611 0.72 44.40 -10.67
CA GLU A 611 1.03 43.52 -9.54
C GLU A 611 2.53 43.18 -9.45
N PHE A 612 3.18 42.85 -10.57
CA PHE A 612 4.56 42.33 -10.58
C PHE A 612 5.61 43.32 -11.10
N GLY A 613 5.19 44.44 -11.71
CA GLY A 613 6.06 45.44 -12.30
C GLY A 613 6.75 44.99 -13.59
N ILE A 614 6.32 43.87 -14.18
CA ILE A 614 6.85 43.27 -15.41
C ILE A 614 5.69 42.78 -16.28
N PRO A 615 5.86 42.69 -17.61
CA PRO A 615 4.85 42.14 -18.49
C PRO A 615 4.66 40.64 -18.22
N ILE A 616 3.53 40.09 -18.67
CA ILE A 616 3.31 38.63 -18.68
C ILE A 616 4.42 37.97 -19.50
N SER A 617 5.00 36.89 -18.98
CA SER A 617 6.06 36.16 -19.67
C SER A 617 5.56 35.43 -20.91
N ASP A 618 6.48 35.09 -21.81
CA ASP A 618 6.14 34.29 -23.00
C ASP A 618 5.77 32.85 -22.60
N HIS A 619 4.49 32.50 -22.76
CA HIS A 619 3.99 31.15 -22.48
C HIS A 619 4.21 30.18 -23.67
N GLY A 620 4.89 30.61 -24.73
CA GLY A 620 5.10 29.86 -25.97
C GLY A 620 3.85 29.76 -26.86
N ILE A 621 2.79 30.47 -26.50
CA ILE A 621 1.52 30.57 -27.22
C ILE A 621 1.05 32.02 -27.25
N THR A 622 0.20 32.35 -28.21
CA THR A 622 -0.57 33.60 -28.16
C THR A 622 -1.72 33.40 -27.17
N LEU A 623 -1.66 34.09 -26.03
CA LEU A 623 -2.68 34.02 -24.99
C LEU A 623 -4.04 34.51 -25.51
N GLN A 624 -5.09 33.78 -25.17
CA GLN A 624 -6.48 34.07 -25.48
C GLN A 624 -7.33 34.11 -24.20
N PRO A 625 -8.50 34.80 -24.20
CA PRO A 625 -9.36 34.85 -23.03
C PRO A 625 -9.70 33.46 -22.48
N GLY A 626 -9.40 33.23 -21.20
CA GLY A 626 -9.56 31.93 -20.55
C GLY A 626 -8.30 31.07 -20.46
N ASP A 627 -7.20 31.46 -21.12
CA ASP A 627 -5.91 30.77 -20.98
C ASP A 627 -5.33 30.95 -19.59
N ALA A 628 -4.67 29.91 -19.07
CA ALA A 628 -4.04 29.98 -17.76
C ALA A 628 -2.70 30.73 -17.83
N VAL A 629 -2.59 31.81 -17.06
CA VAL A 629 -1.36 32.60 -16.93
C VAL A 629 -0.64 32.23 -15.64
N TYR A 630 0.67 32.05 -15.74
CA TYR A 630 1.54 31.68 -14.63
C TYR A 630 2.51 32.81 -14.30
N VAL A 631 2.91 32.89 -13.03
CA VAL A 631 3.85 33.91 -12.55
C VAL A 631 5.27 33.59 -13.00
N ASP A 632 5.90 34.56 -13.66
CA ASP A 632 7.34 34.61 -13.90
C ASP A 632 8.08 34.87 -12.57
N LEU A 633 8.76 33.84 -12.07
CA LEU A 633 9.40 33.86 -10.75
C LEU A 633 10.79 34.50 -10.77
N ASN A 634 11.53 34.43 -11.89
CA ASN A 634 12.89 34.97 -12.02
C ASN A 634 12.95 36.28 -12.81
N LYS A 635 11.82 36.73 -13.38
CA LYS A 635 11.67 37.98 -14.13
C LYS A 635 12.51 38.02 -15.41
N ASP A 636 12.72 36.86 -16.04
CA ASP A 636 13.46 36.77 -17.30
C ASP A 636 12.57 36.90 -18.55
N GLY A 637 11.26 37.02 -18.35
CA GLY A 637 10.27 37.17 -19.40
C GLY A 637 9.92 35.87 -20.12
N LYS A 638 10.30 34.70 -19.58
CA LYS A 638 10.07 33.38 -20.18
C LYS A 638 9.30 32.40 -19.28
#